data_AF-A0AA43J586-F1
#
_entry.id   AF-A0AA43J586-F1
#
_cell.length_a   1.000
_cell.length_b   1.000
_cell.length_c   1.000
_cell.angle_alpha   90.00
_cell.angle_beta   90.00
_cell.angle_gamma   90.00
#
_symmetry.space_group_name_H-M   'P 1'
#
loop_
_entity.id
_entity.type
_entity.pdbx_description
1 polymer ?
#
loop_
_entity_poly.entity_id
_entity_poly.type
_entity_poly.pdbx_seq_one_letter_code
_entity_poly.pdbx_strand_id
1 'polypeptide(L)'
;MHVKRVCISRYGPLQPLDETLAPFTVIHGPNERGKTLLIDALVRMLFKDGLKRSHYKLFGNLTRVDERPEGFVVVTTHAGETKIGAEESLADVAPVAISPEDFRNVFLIRDSDLALNDEEAYYGRVSERLCGTSSTAIDRLKDALKRIGRLRSASPDSPLTVRKDRDQKRIGEQVTAAERLIDRMVELGGALERDGFDVSSRRLAELAEVRERCEGELRTLRAAETRTRLENARRAVEETRADLATLATLANADDAQLAAWRGLLVKRELLEKDLADAVARGEEVRAARDEAMSAWESMRAAAAGALRDRAQGELRPLLEAWQLERRDREHAEHATRALVAVTVVSSVLGVAAVVFALLFQSPIAVGAAVACVAAAGWCGALLVRGSRTRAGLVRREAELLAVAARLGLAAGSVAGVEEAIDALERDAAQAVERARDAEVQVRQRESDVAAIERNEADRRAGIATTHAALESLRAASGFETVELLEVAVEKRRGLENGIGARLTLLRGWIPAALRAADRDGFLRVCEAEAMRGLEALPAEVTEADPDAVARAEAELVRITDDERALRQRLEKTRRDLDAIKVRIADLGVLEPPVNCRTARELETARLHLLEFCESVQRDARLAKEAIRIVQEIEAEEDEKVGELFGEGTLVSRWFRDITGGRYRAVHLEDGEIVVELADGKRLPARALSGGAFDQLYVAIRASIAERMLPDTKGFFILDDPFLKADRERMRSLMKMLRNLVGRGWQVIYVTAKDEVVEALQADIASGAVHLIELERSLFARGVPRATTRIPDAPRLL
;
A
#
# COMPACT_ATOMS: atom_id res chain seq x y z
N MET A 1 -0.90 98.07 30.81
CA MET A 1 0.50 97.95 31.29
C MET A 1 1.30 99.04 30.63
N HIS A 2 1.88 99.96 31.41
CA HIS A 2 2.62 101.12 30.89
C HIS A 2 3.86 101.38 31.72
N VAL A 3 4.95 101.78 31.08
CA VAL A 3 6.13 102.34 31.73
C VAL A 3 5.79 103.77 32.16
N LYS A 4 5.67 104.02 33.46
CA LYS A 4 5.34 105.34 34.01
C LYS A 4 6.57 106.22 34.17
N ARG A 5 7.70 105.65 34.59
CA ARG A 5 8.93 106.40 34.88
C ARG A 5 10.16 105.55 34.59
N VAL A 6 11.18 106.16 34.01
CA VAL A 6 12.49 105.54 33.75
C VAL A 6 13.55 106.37 34.47
N CYS A 7 14.23 105.76 35.42
CA CYS A 7 15.35 106.34 36.15
C CYS A 7 16.62 105.51 35.86
N ILE A 8 17.61 106.12 35.24
CA ILE A 8 18.94 105.54 34.99
C ILE A 8 19.94 106.44 35.70
N SER A 9 20.56 105.95 36.76
CA SER A 9 21.59 106.67 37.50
C SER A 9 22.98 106.50 36.87
N ARG A 10 23.29 105.31 36.33
CA ARG A 10 24.58 105.01 35.69
C ARG A 10 24.45 103.90 34.66
N TYR A 11 24.91 104.14 33.43
CA TYR A 11 25.04 103.10 32.41
C TYR A 11 25.97 103.53 31.27
N GLY A 12 27.22 103.04 31.26
CA GLY A 12 28.21 103.45 30.27
C GLY A 12 28.38 104.97 30.20
N PRO A 13 28.39 105.59 29.00
CA PRO A 13 28.56 107.03 28.89
C PRO A 13 27.30 107.86 29.15
N LEU A 14 26.13 107.22 29.32
CA LEU A 14 24.85 107.92 29.50
C LEU A 14 24.90 108.82 30.75
N GLN A 15 24.42 110.06 30.60
CA GLN A 15 24.15 110.91 31.76
C GLN A 15 22.94 110.35 32.53
N PRO A 16 22.87 110.63 33.85
CA PRO A 16 21.71 110.26 34.64
C PRO A 16 20.42 110.81 34.01
N LEU A 17 19.42 109.95 33.86
CA LEU A 17 18.11 110.26 33.29
C LEU A 17 17.04 109.90 34.30
N ASP A 18 16.05 110.77 34.51
CA ASP A 18 14.92 110.51 35.39
C ASP A 18 13.66 111.17 34.83
N GLU A 19 12.95 110.42 33.99
CA GLU A 19 11.84 110.95 33.19
C GLU A 19 10.56 110.16 33.42
N THR A 20 9.42 110.87 33.43
CA THR A 20 8.09 110.26 33.40
C THR A 20 7.60 110.13 31.97
N LEU A 21 7.09 108.95 31.60
CA LEU A 21 6.61 108.69 30.25
C LEU A 21 5.08 108.76 30.19
N ALA A 22 4.57 109.43 29.15
CA ALA A 22 3.16 109.50 28.82
C ALA A 22 2.73 108.30 27.94
N PRO A 23 1.43 108.10 27.68
CA PRO A 23 0.94 107.08 26.75
C PRO A 23 1.56 107.19 25.35
N PHE A 24 1.85 108.40 24.88
CA PHE A 24 2.70 108.60 23.71
C PHE A 24 3.85 109.53 24.09
N THR A 25 5.06 108.98 24.13
CA THR A 25 6.28 109.73 24.41
C THR A 25 7.22 109.68 23.22
N VAL A 26 7.73 110.83 22.79
CA VAL A 26 8.77 110.96 21.77
C VAL A 26 10.05 111.44 22.44
N ILE A 27 11.11 110.64 22.35
CA ILE A 27 12.45 110.96 22.82
C ILE A 27 13.27 111.37 21.59
N HIS A 28 13.51 112.68 21.46
CA HIS A 28 14.13 113.29 20.30
C HIS A 28 15.54 113.81 20.61
N GLY A 29 16.48 113.62 19.69
CA GLY A 29 17.76 114.32 19.72
C GLY A 29 18.73 113.88 18.64
N PRO A 30 19.83 114.61 18.39
CA PRO A 30 20.80 114.29 17.35
C PRO A 30 21.42 112.89 17.47
N ASN A 31 22.02 112.41 16.37
CA ASN A 31 22.82 111.19 16.39
C ASN A 31 23.93 111.27 17.44
N GLU A 32 24.33 110.10 17.96
CA GLU A 32 25.35 109.97 19.01
C GLU A 32 24.92 110.51 20.40
N ARG A 33 23.69 110.98 20.60
CA ARG A 33 23.19 111.35 21.94
C ARG A 33 22.67 110.16 22.75
N GLY A 34 23.36 109.02 22.76
CA GLY A 34 23.00 107.91 23.67
C GLY A 34 21.62 107.26 23.48
N LYS A 35 20.80 107.61 22.48
CA LYS A 35 19.46 107.04 22.23
C LYS A 35 19.40 105.50 22.24
N THR A 36 20.28 104.86 21.47
CA THR A 36 20.37 103.40 21.44
C THR A 36 20.84 102.81 22.77
N LEU A 37 21.73 103.52 23.49
CA LEU A 37 22.17 103.12 24.83
C LEU A 37 21.04 103.26 25.87
N LEU A 38 20.15 104.25 25.72
CA LEU A 38 18.96 104.42 26.55
C LEU A 38 17.99 103.24 26.36
N ILE A 39 17.74 102.83 25.12
CA ILE A 39 16.93 101.64 24.83
C ILE A 39 17.58 100.38 25.39
N ASP A 40 18.89 100.22 25.20
CA ASP A 40 19.65 99.11 25.77
C ASP A 40 19.52 99.06 27.31
N ALA A 41 19.72 100.19 27.99
CA ALA A 41 19.51 100.30 29.44
C ALA A 41 18.08 99.91 29.84
N LEU A 42 17.08 100.44 29.14
CA LEU A 42 15.67 100.18 29.42
C LEU A 42 15.34 98.69 29.26
N VAL A 43 15.73 98.06 28.15
CA VAL A 43 15.51 96.63 27.90
C VAL A 43 16.23 95.79 28.96
N ARG A 44 17.48 96.12 29.30
CA ARG A 44 18.22 95.38 30.34
C ARG A 44 17.59 95.51 31.72
N MET A 45 17.10 96.69 32.10
CA MET A 45 16.39 96.87 33.37
C MET A 45 15.08 96.09 33.39
N LEU A 46 14.33 96.07 32.27
CA LEU A 46 13.08 95.31 32.18
C LEU A 46 13.29 93.80 32.34
N PHE A 47 14.46 93.25 31.99
CA PHE A 47 14.71 91.81 32.04
C PHE A 47 15.78 91.37 33.05
N LYS A 48 16.28 92.28 33.90
CA LYS A 48 17.15 92.08 35.10
C LYS A 48 18.34 91.11 34.92
N ASP A 49 18.05 89.80 34.90
CA ASP A 49 18.96 88.65 34.84
C ASP A 49 18.45 87.48 33.95
N GLY A 50 17.32 87.65 33.26
CA GLY A 50 16.69 86.64 32.39
C GLY A 50 17.31 86.54 30.98
N LEU A 51 18.24 87.43 30.65
CA LEU A 51 18.98 87.38 29.38
C LEU A 51 20.17 86.41 29.54
N LYS A 52 19.99 85.14 29.14
CA LYS A 52 21.11 84.21 28.95
C LYS A 52 22.10 84.78 27.93
N ARG A 53 23.35 84.29 27.89
CA ARG A 53 24.33 84.66 26.83
C ARG A 53 23.78 84.48 25.41
N SER A 54 22.87 83.52 25.23
CA SER A 54 22.11 83.31 23.99
C SER A 54 21.11 84.42 23.68
N HIS A 55 20.45 85.03 24.68
CA HIS A 55 19.51 86.13 24.48
C HIS A 55 20.21 87.43 24.08
N TYR A 56 21.45 87.68 24.53
CA TYR A 56 22.22 88.83 24.05
C TYR A 56 22.54 88.77 22.55
N LYS A 57 22.59 87.56 21.96
CA LYS A 57 22.66 87.41 20.50
C LYS A 57 21.33 87.75 19.81
N LEU A 58 20.19 87.57 20.48
CA LEU A 58 18.87 87.92 19.95
C LEU A 58 18.76 89.45 19.79
N PHE A 59 19.13 90.23 20.82
CA PHE A 59 19.04 91.70 20.81
C PHE A 59 20.19 92.38 20.03
N GLY A 60 20.60 91.85 18.88
CA GLY A 60 21.76 92.30 18.10
C GLY A 60 22.08 93.80 18.17
N ASN A 61 23.34 94.14 18.47
CA ASN A 61 23.86 95.50 18.66
C ASN A 61 23.33 96.30 19.87
N LEU A 62 22.56 95.70 20.79
CA LEU A 62 22.22 96.24 22.13
C LEU A 62 23.19 95.74 23.22
N THR A 63 24.41 95.33 22.87
CA THR A 63 25.48 95.02 23.83
C THR A 63 26.65 95.98 23.64
N ARG A 64 26.36 97.28 23.75
CA ARG A 64 27.36 98.34 23.50
C ARG A 64 28.31 98.55 24.68
N VAL A 65 27.89 98.17 25.89
CA VAL A 65 28.66 98.26 27.13
C VAL A 65 28.47 96.98 27.95
N ASP A 66 29.54 96.53 28.60
CA ASP A 66 29.55 95.31 29.43
C ASP A 66 28.95 95.53 30.83
N GLU A 67 28.90 96.78 31.29
CA GLU A 67 28.30 97.18 32.57
C GLU A 67 26.78 96.90 32.61
N ARG A 68 26.21 96.81 33.82
CA ARG A 68 24.75 96.75 34.03
C ARG A 68 24.20 98.14 34.32
N PRO A 69 22.97 98.47 33.85
CA PRO A 69 22.36 99.75 34.18
C PRO A 69 21.99 99.80 35.67
N GLU A 70 22.43 100.85 36.36
CA GLU A 70 21.98 101.20 37.71
C GLU A 70 20.80 102.16 37.61
N GLY A 71 19.68 101.80 38.24
CA GLY A 71 18.43 102.56 38.11
C GLY A 71 17.19 101.73 38.39
N PHE A 72 16.04 102.22 37.98
CA PHE A 72 14.78 101.51 38.03
C PHE A 72 13.79 102.02 36.98
N VAL A 73 12.84 101.15 36.63
CA VAL A 73 11.71 101.43 35.75
C VAL A 73 10.43 101.19 36.55
N VAL A 74 9.55 102.18 36.60
CA VAL A 74 8.23 102.00 37.23
C VAL A 74 7.24 101.57 36.15
N VAL A 75 6.64 100.41 36.33
CA VAL A 75 5.60 99.88 35.43
C VAL A 75 4.27 99.86 36.16
N THR A 76 3.25 100.42 35.53
CA THR A 76 1.86 100.40 36.00
C THR A 76 1.11 99.27 35.33
N THR A 77 0.54 98.36 36.11
CA THR A 77 -0.34 97.27 35.66
C THR A 77 -1.71 97.38 36.35
N HIS A 78 -2.63 96.48 36.03
CA HIS A 78 -3.92 96.38 36.73
C HIS A 78 -3.76 96.03 38.22
N ALA A 79 -2.62 95.45 38.61
CA ALA A 79 -2.30 95.12 40.01
C ALA A 79 -1.69 96.29 40.80
N GLY A 80 -1.36 97.41 40.14
CA GLY A 80 -0.76 98.59 40.75
C GLY A 80 0.54 99.04 40.08
N GLU A 81 1.28 99.94 40.74
CA GLU A 81 2.60 100.40 40.29
C GLU A 81 3.70 99.56 40.92
N THR A 82 4.62 99.07 40.09
CA THR A 82 5.71 98.20 40.51
C THR A 82 7.05 98.75 40.03
N LYS A 83 8.07 98.69 40.88
CA LYS A 83 9.38 99.29 40.63
C LYS A 83 10.37 98.22 40.20
N ILE A 84 10.48 98.02 38.91
CA ILE A 84 11.43 97.11 38.27
C ILE A 84 12.84 97.71 38.42
N GLY A 85 13.60 97.22 39.40
CA GLY A 85 14.98 97.63 39.67
C GLY A 85 15.95 96.45 39.62
N ALA A 86 16.84 96.35 40.61
CA ALA A 86 17.77 95.24 40.71
C ALA A 86 17.11 93.90 41.12
N GLU A 87 15.87 93.89 41.63
CA GLU A 87 15.25 92.69 42.23
C GLU A 87 14.05 92.11 41.47
N GLU A 88 13.38 92.87 40.61
CA GLU A 88 12.18 92.44 39.87
C GLU A 88 12.42 92.52 38.35
N SER A 89 11.68 91.74 37.55
CA SER A 89 11.70 91.80 36.09
C SER A 89 10.29 91.96 35.52
N LEU A 90 10.18 92.33 34.25
CA LEU A 90 8.91 92.46 33.54
C LEU A 90 8.12 91.14 33.53
N ALA A 91 8.80 90.00 33.51
CA ALA A 91 8.16 88.68 33.55
C ALA A 91 7.45 88.41 34.90
N ASP A 92 7.91 89.04 35.99
CA ASP A 92 7.32 88.89 37.33
C ASP A 92 6.09 89.78 37.53
N VAL A 93 5.97 90.83 36.72
CA VAL A 93 4.96 91.91 36.88
C VAL A 93 3.91 91.88 35.77
N ALA A 94 4.23 91.32 34.60
CA ALA A 94 3.29 91.24 33.49
C ALA A 94 2.22 90.14 33.75
N PRO A 95 0.93 90.42 33.51
CA PRO A 95 -0.16 89.46 33.70
C PRO A 95 -0.09 88.26 32.73
N VAL A 96 0.64 88.41 31.62
CA VAL A 96 1.01 87.33 30.69
C VAL A 96 2.53 87.27 30.67
N ALA A 97 3.11 86.07 30.78
CA ALA A 97 4.56 85.89 30.78
C ALA A 97 5.15 86.23 29.39
N ILE A 98 5.65 87.46 29.22
CA ILE A 98 6.32 87.91 28.00
C ILE A 98 7.79 87.51 28.08
N SER A 99 8.24 86.59 27.21
CA SER A 99 9.65 86.23 27.17
C SER A 99 10.48 87.36 26.52
N PRO A 100 11.80 87.43 26.76
CA PRO A 100 12.66 88.39 26.06
C PRO A 100 12.60 88.27 24.53
N GLU A 101 12.41 87.07 24.00
CA GLU A 101 12.29 86.85 22.55
C GLU A 101 11.00 87.47 22.00
N ASP A 102 9.88 87.34 22.71
CA ASP A 102 8.63 87.99 22.33
C ASP A 102 8.72 89.49 22.45
N PHE A 103 9.38 89.97 23.52
CA PHE A 103 9.63 91.38 23.71
C PHE A 103 10.38 91.98 22.51
N ARG A 104 11.43 91.30 22.06
CA ARG A 104 12.18 91.70 20.86
C ARG A 104 11.31 91.63 19.60
N ASN A 105 10.69 90.49 19.36
CA ASN A 105 10.03 90.22 18.08
C ASN A 105 8.77 91.08 17.91
N VAL A 106 8.08 91.45 18.99
CA VAL A 106 6.77 92.13 18.92
C VAL A 106 6.82 93.57 19.44
N PHE A 107 7.42 93.81 20.60
CA PHE A 107 7.26 95.07 21.33
C PHE A 107 8.41 96.07 21.12
N LEU A 108 9.59 95.60 20.72
CA LEU A 108 10.75 96.42 20.36
C LEU A 108 10.92 96.48 18.84
N ILE A 109 10.61 97.60 18.21
CA ILE A 109 10.66 97.78 16.76
C ILE A 109 11.85 98.68 16.41
N ARG A 110 12.81 98.18 15.63
CA ARG A 110 14.04 98.91 15.27
C ARG A 110 14.31 98.78 13.78
N ASP A 111 14.79 99.83 13.11
CA ASP A 111 15.08 99.77 11.66
C ASP A 111 16.04 98.64 11.26
N SER A 112 17.04 98.36 12.10
CA SER A 112 18.02 97.29 11.85
C SER A 112 17.48 95.87 12.10
N ASP A 113 16.25 95.72 12.60
CA ASP A 113 15.72 94.47 13.16
C ASP A 113 14.18 94.39 13.04
N LEU A 114 13.66 94.58 11.82
CA LEU A 114 12.22 94.61 11.51
C LEU A 114 11.62 93.23 11.17
N ALA A 115 12.39 92.35 10.51
CA ALA A 115 11.95 90.98 10.28
C ALA A 115 11.84 90.21 11.60
N LEU A 116 10.96 89.20 11.69
CA LEU A 116 10.92 88.34 12.87
C LEU A 116 12.03 87.28 12.72
N ASN A 117 12.69 86.94 13.83
CA ASN A 117 13.65 85.85 13.81
C ASN A 117 12.93 84.51 13.71
N ASP A 118 13.31 83.68 12.72
CA ASP A 118 12.74 82.35 12.50
C ASP A 118 11.20 82.39 12.40
N GLU A 119 10.72 83.08 11.35
CA GLU A 119 9.32 83.45 11.15
C GLU A 119 8.34 82.30 11.34
N GLU A 120 8.60 81.17 10.68
CA GLU A 120 7.77 79.97 10.74
C GLU A 120 7.66 79.42 12.17
N ALA A 121 8.81 79.23 12.83
CA ALA A 121 8.83 78.75 14.20
C ALA A 121 8.21 79.76 15.19
N TYR A 122 8.34 81.06 14.93
CA TYR A 122 7.75 82.10 15.77
C TYR A 122 6.23 82.18 15.63
N TYR A 123 5.69 82.11 14.41
CA TYR A 123 4.24 82.06 14.19
C TYR A 123 3.62 80.81 14.83
N GLY A 124 4.31 79.66 14.75
CA GLY A 124 3.94 78.45 15.48
C GLY A 124 3.86 78.70 17.00
N ARG A 125 4.88 79.29 17.62
CA ARG A 125 4.89 79.61 19.05
C ARG A 125 3.78 80.60 19.46
N VAL A 126 3.48 81.58 18.61
CA VAL A 126 2.38 82.53 18.85
C VAL A 126 1.05 81.77 18.82
N SER A 127 0.86 80.83 17.89
CA SER A 127 -0.30 79.92 17.90
C SER A 127 -0.39 79.11 19.18
N GLU A 128 0.69 78.44 19.57
CA GLU A 128 0.72 77.58 20.76
C GLU A 128 0.27 78.33 22.01
N ARG A 129 0.61 79.61 22.13
CA ARG A 129 0.18 80.46 23.26
C ARG A 129 -1.24 80.97 23.16
N LEU A 130 -1.74 81.23 21.94
CA LEU A 130 -3.11 81.65 21.71
C LEU A 130 -4.09 80.48 21.89
N CYS A 131 -3.67 79.26 21.56
CA CYS A 131 -4.50 78.04 21.54
C CYS A 131 -4.32 77.16 22.77
N GLY A 132 -3.17 77.25 23.47
CA GLY A 132 -2.89 76.52 24.71
C GLY A 132 -2.31 75.12 24.54
N THR A 133 -1.99 74.67 23.32
CA THR A 133 -1.43 73.34 23.04
C THR A 133 -0.12 73.45 22.24
N SER A 134 0.80 72.52 22.46
CA SER A 134 2.08 72.47 21.73
C SER A 134 2.08 71.33 20.73
N SER A 135 2.52 71.60 19.50
CA SER A 135 2.69 70.61 18.43
C SER A 135 3.60 69.44 18.87
N THR A 136 4.63 69.75 19.68
CA THR A 136 5.52 68.72 20.24
C THR A 136 4.83 67.81 21.27
N ALA A 137 3.78 68.28 21.95
CA ALA A 137 2.98 67.48 22.86
C ALA A 137 2.02 66.56 22.10
N ILE A 138 1.46 67.04 20.98
CA ILE A 138 0.63 66.27 20.06
C ILE A 138 1.42 65.08 19.50
N ASP A 139 2.66 65.29 19.04
CA ASP A 139 3.52 64.22 18.54
C ASP A 139 3.84 63.17 19.61
N ARG A 140 4.19 63.61 20.83
CA ARG A 140 4.43 62.69 21.95
C ARG A 140 3.20 61.88 22.32
N LEU A 141 2.02 62.49 22.26
CA LEU A 141 0.75 61.82 22.53
C LEU A 141 0.45 60.78 21.45
N LYS A 142 0.62 61.13 20.17
CA LYS A 142 0.51 60.21 19.03
C LYS A 142 1.45 59.01 19.18
N ASP A 143 2.70 59.22 19.59
CA ASP A 143 3.67 58.14 19.85
C ASP A 143 3.29 57.28 21.07
N ALA A 144 2.74 57.87 22.13
CA ALA A 144 2.23 57.13 23.28
C ALA A 144 1.02 56.26 22.88
N LEU A 145 0.07 56.80 22.10
CA LEU A 145 -1.10 56.07 21.60
C LEU A 145 -0.69 54.95 20.65
N LYS A 146 0.28 55.17 19.75
CA LYS A 146 0.89 54.12 18.93
C LYS A 146 1.42 52.98 19.81
N ARG A 147 2.09 53.30 20.93
CA ARG A 147 2.63 52.30 21.85
C ARG A 147 1.55 51.51 22.57
N ILE A 148 0.53 52.19 23.11
CA ILE A 148 -0.62 51.58 23.79
C ILE A 148 -1.39 50.67 22.84
N GLY A 149 -1.72 51.16 21.63
CA GLY A 149 -2.44 50.40 20.61
C GLY A 149 -1.60 49.34 19.89
N ARG A 150 -0.30 49.26 20.19
CA ARG A 150 0.65 48.33 19.57
C ARG A 150 0.64 48.40 18.03
N LEU A 151 0.56 49.64 17.51
CA LEU A 151 0.41 49.95 16.08
C LEU A 151 1.76 50.18 15.39
N ARG A 152 1.81 49.92 14.07
CA ARG A 152 3.01 50.14 13.26
C ARG A 152 3.39 51.62 13.15
N SER A 153 2.41 52.51 13.09
CA SER A 153 2.56 53.96 12.96
C SER A 153 1.45 54.68 13.75
N ALA A 154 1.65 55.96 14.06
CA ALA A 154 0.65 56.80 14.71
C ALA A 154 -0.39 57.29 13.69
N SER A 155 -1.16 56.35 13.13
CA SER A 155 -2.21 56.62 12.14
C SER A 155 -3.46 55.79 12.47
N PRO A 156 -4.68 56.32 12.26
CA PRO A 156 -5.93 55.60 12.53
C PRO A 156 -6.06 54.28 11.75
N ASP A 157 -5.48 54.22 10.54
CA ASP A 157 -5.56 53.02 9.68
C ASP A 157 -4.40 52.04 9.89
N SER A 158 -3.48 52.36 10.80
CA SER A 158 -2.28 51.55 11.01
C SER A 158 -2.64 50.14 11.52
N PRO A 159 -2.10 49.06 10.92
CA PRO A 159 -2.27 47.72 11.46
C PRO A 159 -1.42 47.51 12.73
N LEU A 160 -1.69 46.40 13.42
CA LEU A 160 -0.84 45.94 14.52
C LEU A 160 0.62 45.73 14.07
N THR A 161 1.55 45.91 15.00
CA THR A 161 2.98 45.74 14.75
C THR A 161 3.34 44.28 14.47
N VAL A 162 3.94 44.03 13.30
CA VAL A 162 4.36 42.68 12.83
C VAL A 162 5.88 42.51 12.90
N ARG A 163 6.65 43.58 13.12
CA ARG A 163 8.11 43.54 13.27
C ARG A 163 8.50 43.71 14.72
N LYS A 164 9.60 43.09 15.13
CA LYS A 164 10.18 43.32 16.46
C LYS A 164 10.79 44.71 16.45
N ASP A 165 10.19 45.63 17.20
CA ASP A 165 10.76 46.95 17.46
C ASP A 165 11.46 46.93 18.83
N ARG A 166 12.29 47.94 19.13
CA ARG A 166 12.98 48.08 20.44
C ARG A 166 12.02 47.97 21.62
N ASP A 167 10.78 48.42 21.45
CA ASP A 167 9.77 48.51 22.51
C ASP A 167 8.59 47.52 22.37
N GLN A 168 8.47 46.77 21.27
CA GLN A 168 7.30 45.90 20.99
C GLN A 168 7.66 44.53 20.39
N LYS A 169 7.06 43.46 20.93
CA LYS A 169 7.05 42.11 20.32
C LYS A 169 6.24 42.13 19.02
N ARG A 170 6.35 41.08 18.19
CA ARG A 170 5.58 40.89 16.95
C ARG A 170 4.10 40.56 17.24
N ILE A 171 3.39 41.51 17.86
CA ILE A 171 2.06 41.27 18.42
C ILE A 171 1.06 40.85 17.35
N GLY A 172 1.16 41.38 16.13
CA GLY A 172 0.29 40.97 15.02
C GLY A 172 0.45 39.49 14.67
N GLU A 173 1.70 38.98 14.62
CA GLU A 173 1.94 37.55 14.40
C GLU A 173 1.42 36.70 15.57
N GLN A 174 1.58 37.19 16.81
CA GLN A 174 1.11 36.51 18.02
C GLN A 174 -0.42 36.41 18.06
N VAL A 175 -1.16 37.48 17.72
CA VAL A 175 -2.64 37.48 17.66
C VAL A 175 -3.13 36.50 16.59
N THR A 176 -2.60 36.57 15.37
CA THR A 176 -3.01 35.63 14.30
C THR A 176 -2.67 34.17 14.65
N ALA A 177 -1.53 33.93 15.29
CA ALA A 177 -1.17 32.59 15.75
C ALA A 177 -2.07 32.10 16.90
N ALA A 178 -2.46 32.99 17.82
CA ALA A 178 -3.41 32.69 18.90
C ALA A 178 -4.81 32.39 18.35
N GLU A 179 -5.34 33.17 17.40
CA GLU A 179 -6.63 32.93 16.73
C GLU A 179 -6.67 31.55 16.06
N ARG A 180 -5.65 31.21 15.26
CA ARG A 180 -5.54 29.87 14.65
C ARG A 180 -5.45 28.74 15.68
N LEU A 181 -4.80 29.02 16.81
CA LEU A 181 -4.68 28.04 17.88
C LEU A 181 -6.02 27.85 18.59
N ILE A 182 -6.78 28.92 18.82
CA ILE A 182 -8.15 28.87 19.35
C ILE A 182 -9.04 27.99 18.47
N ASP A 183 -9.02 28.18 17.14
CA ASP A 183 -9.81 27.35 16.21
C ASP A 183 -9.48 25.86 16.36
N ARG A 184 -8.19 25.53 16.40
CA ARG A 184 -7.74 24.14 16.60
C ARG A 184 -8.11 23.60 17.98
N MET A 185 -8.14 24.44 19.00
CA MET A 185 -8.59 24.06 20.35
C MET A 185 -10.10 23.79 20.38
N VAL A 186 -10.92 24.53 19.62
CA VAL A 186 -12.36 24.25 19.47
C VAL A 186 -12.58 22.90 18.79
N GLU A 187 -11.89 22.63 17.68
CA GLU A 187 -12.00 21.34 16.98
C GLU A 187 -11.60 20.17 17.88
N LEU A 188 -10.47 20.28 18.58
CA LEU A 188 -9.99 19.24 19.49
C LEU A 188 -10.88 19.12 20.73
N GLY A 189 -11.39 20.23 21.27
CA GLY A 189 -12.34 20.25 22.38
C GLY A 189 -13.63 19.52 22.04
N GLY A 190 -14.22 19.79 20.88
CA GLY A 190 -15.41 19.08 20.39
C GLY A 190 -15.16 17.60 20.09
N ALA A 191 -13.93 17.21 19.72
CA ALA A 191 -13.55 15.80 19.62
C ALA A 191 -13.42 15.15 21.00
N LEU A 192 -12.79 15.84 21.96
CA LEU A 192 -12.62 15.38 23.35
C LEU A 192 -13.93 15.22 24.10
N GLU A 193 -14.92 16.09 23.85
CA GLU A 193 -16.26 16.00 24.46
C GLU A 193 -17.11 14.87 23.85
N ARG A 194 -17.06 14.70 22.52
CA ARG A 194 -17.80 13.63 21.82
C ARG A 194 -17.24 12.24 22.09
N ASP A 195 -15.92 12.11 22.04
CA ASP A 195 -15.24 10.81 22.21
C ASP A 195 -14.91 10.51 23.68
N GLY A 196 -15.00 11.52 24.56
CA GLY A 196 -14.73 11.47 25.99
C GLY A 196 -13.40 10.79 26.30
N PHE A 197 -12.30 11.52 26.53
CA PHE A 197 -11.03 10.88 26.95
C PHE A 197 -11.25 9.91 28.15
N ASP A 198 -12.13 10.29 29.07
CA ASP A 198 -12.57 9.45 30.19
C ASP A 198 -13.48 8.27 29.76
N VAL A 199 -14.35 8.48 28.76
CA VAL A 199 -15.22 7.44 28.20
C VAL A 199 -14.40 6.39 27.47
N SER A 200 -13.47 6.80 26.62
CA SER A 200 -12.53 5.95 25.91
C SER A 200 -11.60 5.21 26.89
N SER A 201 -11.18 5.85 27.98
CA SER A 201 -10.38 5.20 29.04
C SER A 201 -11.18 4.15 29.82
N ARG A 202 -12.44 4.45 30.18
CA ARG A 202 -13.36 3.48 30.79
C ARG A 202 -13.63 2.31 29.85
N ARG A 203 -13.86 2.59 28.57
CA ARG A 203 -14.09 1.57 27.54
C ARG A 203 -12.89 0.64 27.39
N LEU A 204 -11.67 1.19 27.48
CA LEU A 204 -10.45 0.38 27.46
C LEU A 204 -10.38 -0.55 28.68
N ALA A 205 -10.79 -0.10 29.87
CA ALA A 205 -10.86 -0.94 31.06
C ALA A 205 -11.93 -2.03 30.93
N GLU A 206 -13.11 -1.70 30.40
CA GLU A 206 -14.18 -2.67 30.11
C GLU A 206 -13.69 -3.74 29.12
N LEU A 207 -13.06 -3.34 28.02
CA LEU A 207 -12.52 -4.28 27.03
C LEU A 207 -11.42 -5.16 27.63
N ALA A 208 -10.58 -4.64 28.52
CA ALA A 208 -9.57 -5.43 29.20
C ALA A 208 -10.18 -6.51 30.11
N GLU A 209 -11.27 -6.19 30.83
CA GLU A 209 -12.00 -7.16 31.64
C GLU A 209 -12.68 -8.24 30.76
N VAL A 210 -13.30 -7.83 29.65
CA VAL A 210 -13.91 -8.77 28.70
C VAL A 210 -12.83 -9.66 28.06
N ARG A 211 -11.66 -9.10 27.73
CA ARG A 211 -10.51 -9.86 27.21
C ARG A 211 -10.07 -10.92 28.21
N GLU A 212 -9.88 -10.55 29.47
CA GLU A 212 -9.47 -11.50 30.53
C GLU A 212 -10.49 -12.63 30.69
N ARG A 213 -11.79 -12.31 30.62
CA ARG A 213 -12.86 -13.31 30.64
C ARG A 213 -12.80 -14.24 29.43
N CYS A 214 -12.68 -13.70 28.23
CA CYS A 214 -12.58 -14.46 26.98
C CYS A 214 -11.32 -15.35 26.94
N GLU A 215 -10.18 -14.85 27.43
CA GLU A 215 -8.96 -15.64 27.62
C GLU A 215 -9.13 -16.76 28.65
N GLY A 216 -9.91 -16.52 29.72
CA GLY A 216 -10.34 -17.54 30.68
C GLY A 216 -11.18 -18.63 30.00
N GLU A 217 -12.23 -18.25 29.28
CA GLU A 217 -13.11 -19.16 28.54
C GLU A 217 -12.31 -19.97 27.51
N LEU A 218 -11.46 -19.33 26.71
CA LEU A 218 -10.63 -20.00 25.71
C LEU A 218 -9.64 -21.00 26.35
N ARG A 219 -9.09 -20.70 27.54
CA ARG A 219 -8.28 -21.66 28.29
C ARG A 219 -9.08 -22.90 28.66
N THR A 220 -10.33 -22.74 29.12
CA THR A 220 -11.20 -23.88 29.45
C THR A 220 -11.58 -24.70 28.21
N LEU A 221 -11.90 -24.04 27.09
CA LEU A 221 -12.26 -24.70 25.84
C LEU A 221 -11.08 -25.44 25.20
N ARG A 222 -9.86 -24.88 25.24
CA ARG A 222 -8.64 -25.55 24.76
C ARG A 222 -8.24 -26.73 25.65
N ALA A 223 -8.49 -26.63 26.96
CA ALA A 223 -8.34 -27.76 27.87
C ALA A 223 -9.31 -28.89 27.50
N ALA A 224 -10.56 -28.56 27.14
CA ALA A 224 -11.56 -29.52 26.65
C ALA A 224 -11.11 -30.19 25.35
N GLU A 225 -10.63 -29.42 24.37
CA GLU A 225 -10.15 -29.97 23.10
C GLU A 225 -8.98 -30.94 23.33
N THR A 226 -8.07 -30.54 24.21
CA THR A 226 -6.93 -31.39 24.60
C THR A 226 -7.43 -32.68 25.26
N ARG A 227 -8.42 -32.60 26.15
CA ARG A 227 -9.02 -33.79 26.80
C ARG A 227 -9.63 -34.73 25.77
N THR A 228 -10.51 -34.25 24.91
CA THR A 228 -11.16 -35.05 23.85
C THR A 228 -10.11 -35.73 22.96
N ARG A 229 -9.06 -34.99 22.56
CA ARG A 229 -7.97 -35.54 21.75
C ARG A 229 -7.24 -36.69 22.47
N LEU A 230 -6.92 -36.53 23.75
CA LEU A 230 -6.20 -37.55 24.52
C LEU A 230 -7.08 -38.77 24.84
N GLU A 231 -8.38 -38.58 25.12
CA GLU A 231 -9.35 -39.68 25.28
C GLU A 231 -9.50 -40.49 23.99
N ASN A 232 -9.60 -39.80 22.84
CA ASN A 232 -9.62 -40.44 21.52
C ASN A 232 -8.30 -41.19 21.23
N ALA A 233 -7.16 -40.61 21.61
CA ALA A 233 -5.86 -41.29 21.47
C ALA A 233 -5.80 -42.56 22.33
N ARG A 234 -6.26 -42.52 23.59
CA ARG A 234 -6.30 -43.70 24.46
C ARG A 234 -7.18 -44.79 23.87
N ARG A 235 -8.41 -44.45 23.46
CA ARG A 235 -9.34 -45.40 22.81
C ARG A 235 -8.72 -46.00 21.54
N ALA A 236 -8.10 -45.18 20.70
CA ALA A 236 -7.45 -45.66 19.49
C ALA A 236 -6.27 -46.62 19.77
N VAL A 237 -5.53 -46.43 20.88
CA VAL A 237 -4.51 -47.38 21.32
C VAL A 237 -5.13 -48.71 21.77
N GLU A 238 -6.17 -48.65 22.60
CA GLU A 238 -6.91 -49.84 23.09
C GLU A 238 -7.46 -50.67 21.92
N GLU A 239 -8.17 -50.03 20.99
CA GLU A 239 -8.70 -50.67 19.78
C GLU A 239 -7.60 -51.24 18.89
N THR A 240 -6.51 -50.50 18.70
CA THR A 240 -5.38 -50.98 17.89
C THR A 240 -4.72 -52.20 18.51
N ARG A 241 -4.60 -52.27 19.84
CA ARG A 241 -4.10 -53.48 20.53
C ARG A 241 -5.05 -54.67 20.36
N ALA A 242 -6.36 -54.46 20.50
CA ALA A 242 -7.36 -55.50 20.30
C ALA A 242 -7.35 -56.05 18.86
N ASP A 243 -7.25 -55.16 17.87
CA ASP A 243 -7.17 -55.54 16.46
C ASP A 243 -5.86 -56.24 16.13
N LEU A 244 -4.74 -55.84 16.74
CA LEU A 244 -3.46 -56.54 16.60
C LEU A 244 -3.49 -57.95 17.19
N ALA A 245 -4.15 -58.13 18.34
CA ALA A 245 -4.36 -59.45 18.93
C ALA A 245 -5.21 -60.34 18.02
N THR A 246 -6.28 -59.77 17.43
CA THR A 246 -7.13 -60.47 16.46
C THR A 246 -6.37 -60.81 15.17
N LEU A 247 -5.54 -59.88 14.67
CA LEU A 247 -4.71 -60.07 13.49
C LEU A 247 -3.73 -61.25 13.68
N ALA A 248 -3.17 -61.41 14.89
CA ALA A 248 -2.30 -62.53 15.21
C ALA A 248 -2.99 -63.90 15.09
N THR A 249 -4.30 -63.98 15.38
CA THR A 249 -5.08 -65.22 15.21
C THR A 249 -5.34 -65.58 13.74
N LEU A 250 -5.17 -64.62 12.83
CA LEU A 250 -5.35 -64.77 11.38
C LEU A 250 -4.01 -64.89 10.63
N ALA A 251 -2.91 -65.19 11.32
CA ALA A 251 -1.57 -65.25 10.73
C ALA A 251 -1.46 -66.20 9.53
N ASN A 252 -2.24 -67.30 9.55
CA ASN A 252 -2.26 -68.32 8.50
C ASN A 252 -3.16 -67.96 7.31
N ALA A 253 -3.93 -66.86 7.38
CA ALA A 253 -4.74 -66.36 6.27
C ALA A 253 -3.85 -65.53 5.34
N ASP A 254 -3.31 -66.15 4.30
CA ASP A 254 -2.34 -65.57 3.37
C ASP A 254 -2.95 -65.34 1.97
N ASP A 255 -2.74 -64.14 1.43
CA ASP A 255 -3.23 -63.72 0.11
C ASP A 255 -2.68 -64.57 -1.05
N ALA A 256 -1.40 -64.95 -0.98
CA ALA A 256 -0.76 -65.77 -1.98
C ALA A 256 -1.26 -67.22 -1.92
N GLN A 257 -1.53 -67.74 -0.73
CA GLN A 257 -2.17 -69.05 -0.56
C GLN A 257 -3.59 -69.07 -1.14
N LEU A 258 -4.39 -68.03 -0.90
CA LEU A 258 -5.74 -67.89 -1.48
C LEU A 258 -5.70 -67.85 -3.02
N ALA A 259 -4.79 -67.06 -3.59
CA ALA A 259 -4.60 -66.99 -5.04
C ALA A 259 -4.16 -68.34 -5.64
N ALA A 260 -3.23 -69.03 -4.99
CA ALA A 260 -2.76 -70.35 -5.42
C ALA A 260 -3.86 -71.41 -5.36
N TRP A 261 -4.66 -71.42 -4.29
CA TRP A 261 -5.78 -72.35 -4.12
C TRP A 261 -6.82 -72.16 -5.23
N ARG A 262 -7.23 -70.91 -5.51
CA ARG A 262 -8.14 -70.57 -6.63
C ARG A 262 -7.60 -71.06 -7.97
N GLY A 263 -6.32 -70.83 -8.24
CA GLY A 263 -5.67 -71.26 -9.49
C GLY A 263 -5.69 -72.78 -9.67
N LEU A 264 -5.48 -73.55 -8.59
CA LEU A 264 -5.53 -75.02 -8.65
C LEU A 264 -6.95 -75.58 -8.80
N LEU A 265 -7.96 -74.94 -8.21
CA LEU A 265 -9.37 -75.35 -8.40
C LEU A 265 -9.77 -75.22 -9.87
N VAL A 266 -9.47 -74.08 -10.50
CA VAL A 266 -9.71 -73.86 -11.93
C VAL A 266 -8.94 -74.87 -12.79
N LYS A 267 -7.67 -75.12 -12.45
CA LYS A 267 -6.84 -76.10 -13.17
C LYS A 267 -7.42 -77.52 -13.08
N ARG A 268 -7.93 -77.93 -11.91
CA ARG A 268 -8.56 -79.25 -11.72
C ARG A 268 -9.79 -79.39 -12.60
N GLU A 269 -10.68 -78.40 -12.58
CA GLU A 269 -11.92 -78.40 -13.36
C GLU A 269 -11.64 -78.52 -14.87
N LEU A 270 -10.65 -77.78 -15.38
CA LEU A 270 -10.21 -77.88 -16.78
C LEU A 270 -9.70 -79.30 -17.13
N LEU A 271 -8.85 -79.88 -16.28
CA LEU A 271 -8.30 -81.22 -16.50
C LEU A 271 -9.37 -82.32 -16.43
N GLU A 272 -10.35 -82.20 -15.53
CA GLU A 272 -11.49 -83.12 -15.41
C GLU A 272 -12.37 -83.07 -16.67
N LYS A 273 -12.65 -81.88 -17.19
CA LYS A 273 -13.37 -81.70 -18.45
C LYS A 273 -12.60 -82.32 -19.63
N ASP A 274 -11.32 -82.01 -19.74
CA ASP A 274 -10.48 -82.54 -20.83
C ASP A 274 -10.35 -84.07 -20.78
N LEU A 275 -10.38 -84.67 -19.58
CA LEU A 275 -10.38 -86.12 -19.41
C LEU A 275 -11.71 -86.73 -19.87
N ALA A 276 -12.85 -86.11 -19.53
CA ALA A 276 -14.15 -86.57 -19.99
C ALA A 276 -14.23 -86.60 -21.53
N ASP A 277 -13.75 -85.54 -22.20
CA ASP A 277 -13.68 -85.48 -23.66
C ASP A 277 -12.73 -86.54 -24.26
N ALA A 278 -11.63 -86.86 -23.58
CA ALA A 278 -10.69 -87.88 -24.02
C ALA A 278 -11.27 -89.31 -23.90
N VAL A 279 -11.97 -89.59 -22.80
CA VAL A 279 -12.63 -90.90 -22.57
C VAL A 279 -13.71 -91.15 -23.61
N ALA A 280 -14.56 -90.16 -23.90
CA ALA A 280 -15.60 -90.27 -24.93
C ALA A 280 -15.03 -90.62 -26.31
N ARG A 281 -13.96 -89.93 -26.74
CA ARG A 281 -13.25 -90.25 -27.99
C ARG A 281 -12.60 -91.64 -27.97
N GLY A 282 -12.13 -92.10 -26.80
CA GLY A 282 -11.53 -93.41 -26.65
C GLY A 282 -12.52 -94.57 -26.81
N GLU A 283 -13.78 -94.39 -26.40
CA GLU A 283 -14.84 -95.38 -26.61
C GLU A 283 -15.12 -95.61 -28.10
N GLU A 284 -15.21 -94.53 -28.89
CA GLU A 284 -15.43 -94.61 -30.34
C GLU A 284 -14.29 -95.37 -31.06
N VAL A 285 -13.04 -95.06 -30.71
CA VAL A 285 -11.86 -95.70 -31.34
C VAL A 285 -11.72 -97.17 -30.95
N ARG A 286 -12.06 -97.53 -29.70
CA ARG A 286 -12.08 -98.93 -29.24
C ARG A 286 -13.15 -99.75 -29.98
N ALA A 287 -14.36 -99.20 -30.15
CA ALA A 287 -15.43 -99.87 -30.89
C ALA A 287 -15.04 -100.14 -32.36
N ALA A 288 -14.42 -99.15 -33.02
CA ALA A 288 -13.94 -99.31 -34.41
C ALA A 288 -12.85 -100.38 -34.56
N ARG A 289 -12.01 -100.58 -33.54
CA ARG A 289 -11.00 -101.66 -33.51
C ARG A 289 -11.65 -103.03 -33.41
N ASP A 290 -12.67 -103.17 -32.55
CA ASP A 290 -13.37 -104.44 -32.35
C ASP A 290 -14.17 -104.87 -33.60
N GLU A 291 -14.77 -103.92 -34.31
CA GLU A 291 -15.40 -104.17 -35.61
C GLU A 291 -14.38 -104.67 -36.65
N ALA A 292 -13.22 -104.01 -36.75
CA ALA A 292 -12.16 -104.42 -37.68
C ALA A 292 -11.62 -105.82 -37.34
N MET A 293 -11.47 -106.13 -36.05
CA MET A 293 -10.99 -107.45 -35.57
C MET A 293 -11.98 -108.56 -35.92
N SER A 294 -13.27 -108.34 -35.69
CA SER A 294 -14.34 -109.29 -36.04
C SER A 294 -14.39 -109.56 -37.55
N ALA A 295 -14.20 -108.53 -38.37
CA ALA A 295 -14.17 -108.66 -39.83
C ALA A 295 -12.98 -109.52 -40.31
N TRP A 296 -11.80 -109.33 -39.71
CA TRP A 296 -10.61 -110.11 -40.03
C TRP A 296 -10.76 -111.60 -39.68
N GLU A 297 -11.30 -111.92 -38.50
CA GLU A 297 -11.50 -113.31 -38.06
C GLU A 297 -12.42 -114.09 -39.01
N SER A 298 -13.51 -113.46 -39.47
CA SER A 298 -14.43 -114.03 -40.45
C SER A 298 -13.74 -114.35 -41.78
N MET A 299 -12.94 -113.41 -42.32
CA MET A 299 -12.24 -113.60 -43.59
C MET A 299 -11.15 -114.67 -43.50
N ARG A 300 -10.44 -114.76 -42.36
CA ARG A 300 -9.43 -115.79 -42.12
C ARG A 300 -10.04 -117.20 -42.09
N ALA A 301 -11.22 -117.36 -41.48
CA ALA A 301 -11.91 -118.65 -41.43
C ALA A 301 -12.34 -119.14 -42.82
N ALA A 302 -12.78 -118.23 -43.71
CA ALA A 302 -13.17 -118.57 -45.08
C ALA A 302 -12.00 -119.08 -45.95
N ALA A 303 -10.76 -118.64 -45.68
CA ALA A 303 -9.58 -119.06 -46.43
C ALA A 303 -9.10 -120.50 -46.10
N ALA A 304 -9.56 -121.10 -45.00
CA ALA A 304 -9.07 -122.39 -44.48
C ALA A 304 -9.88 -123.63 -44.95
N GLY A 305 -10.38 -123.64 -46.18
CA GLY A 305 -11.37 -124.63 -46.67
C GLY A 305 -10.86 -126.08 -46.79
N ALA A 306 -11.30 -126.96 -45.86
CA ALA A 306 -11.03 -128.40 -45.80
C ALA A 306 -11.48 -129.24 -47.02
N LEU A 307 -12.22 -128.65 -47.97
CA LEU A 307 -12.68 -129.31 -49.20
C LEU A 307 -11.55 -129.43 -50.25
N ARG A 308 -10.64 -128.44 -50.29
CA ARG A 308 -9.50 -128.42 -51.21
C ARG A 308 -8.50 -129.54 -50.92
N ASP A 309 -8.17 -129.72 -49.64
CA ASP A 309 -7.20 -130.73 -49.20
C ASP A 309 -7.69 -132.16 -49.46
N ARG A 310 -9.01 -132.41 -49.30
CA ARG A 310 -9.61 -133.72 -49.55
C ARG A 310 -9.71 -134.07 -51.05
N ALA A 311 -9.97 -133.08 -51.90
CA ALA A 311 -10.02 -133.29 -53.35
C ALA A 311 -8.65 -133.64 -53.96
N GLN A 312 -7.55 -133.05 -53.45
CA GLN A 312 -6.20 -133.35 -53.93
C GLN A 312 -5.66 -134.72 -53.46
N GLY A 313 -6.02 -135.18 -52.26
CA GLY A 313 -5.51 -136.43 -51.70
C GLY A 313 -6.12 -137.71 -52.30
N GLU A 314 -7.41 -137.70 -52.61
CA GLU A 314 -8.14 -138.93 -53.00
C GLU A 314 -8.36 -139.08 -54.52
N LEU A 315 -8.59 -137.99 -55.26
CA LEU A 315 -8.94 -138.07 -56.69
C LEU A 315 -7.73 -138.11 -57.63
N ARG A 316 -6.69 -137.34 -57.32
CA ARG A 316 -5.49 -137.21 -58.16
C ARG A 316 -4.77 -138.55 -58.41
N PRO A 317 -4.53 -139.40 -57.41
CA PRO A 317 -3.77 -140.65 -57.61
C PRO A 317 -4.52 -141.66 -58.48
N LEU A 318 -5.86 -141.70 -58.35
CA LEU A 318 -6.71 -142.61 -59.10
C LEU A 318 -6.79 -142.20 -60.59
N LEU A 319 -6.76 -140.90 -60.87
CA LEU A 319 -6.79 -140.36 -62.23
C LEU A 319 -5.54 -140.77 -63.01
N GLU A 320 -4.37 -140.65 -62.37
CA GLU A 320 -3.07 -141.05 -62.94
C GLU A 320 -3.00 -142.57 -63.20
N ALA A 321 -3.52 -143.39 -62.28
CA ALA A 321 -3.53 -144.84 -62.41
C ALA A 321 -4.43 -145.35 -63.56
N TRP A 322 -5.54 -144.66 -63.86
CA TRP A 322 -6.41 -144.98 -65.00
C TRP A 322 -5.75 -144.63 -66.34
N GLN A 323 -5.06 -143.48 -66.41
CA GLN A 323 -4.36 -143.05 -67.63
C GLN A 323 -3.24 -144.03 -68.05
N LEU A 324 -2.55 -144.65 -67.09
CA LEU A 324 -1.45 -145.59 -67.35
C LEU A 324 -1.94 -146.91 -67.98
N GLU A 325 -3.00 -147.51 -67.43
CA GLU A 325 -3.49 -148.84 -67.81
C GLU A 325 -4.14 -148.83 -69.22
N ARG A 326 -4.69 -147.69 -69.63
CA ARG A 326 -5.21 -147.46 -70.99
C ARG A 326 -4.11 -147.54 -72.06
N ARG A 327 -2.90 -147.06 -71.77
CA ARG A 327 -1.77 -147.06 -72.72
C ARG A 327 -1.23 -148.46 -73.00
N ASP A 328 -1.13 -149.33 -71.99
CA ASP A 328 -0.57 -150.70 -72.14
C ASP A 328 -1.40 -151.61 -73.08
N ARG A 329 -2.68 -151.30 -73.26
CA ARG A 329 -3.64 -152.13 -74.00
C ARG A 329 -3.54 -151.98 -75.52
N GLU A 330 -3.29 -150.77 -76.03
CA GLU A 330 -3.22 -150.53 -77.48
C GLU A 330 -2.09 -151.33 -78.16
N HIS A 331 -1.04 -151.72 -77.41
CA HIS A 331 0.06 -152.51 -77.93
C HIS A 331 -0.19 -154.02 -78.08
N ALA A 332 -1.17 -154.61 -77.36
CA ALA A 332 -1.34 -156.07 -77.28
C ALA A 332 -2.27 -156.70 -78.34
N GLU A 333 -3.15 -155.94 -79.01
CA GLU A 333 -4.18 -156.49 -79.91
C GLU A 333 -3.66 -156.94 -81.30
N HIS A 334 -2.45 -156.56 -81.71
CA HIS A 334 -1.90 -156.92 -83.03
C HIS A 334 -1.27 -158.33 -83.12
N ALA A 335 -0.81 -158.91 -82.01
CA ALA A 335 -0.07 -160.19 -82.01
C ALA A 335 -0.96 -161.45 -82.08
N THR A 336 -2.25 -161.34 -81.73
CA THR A 336 -3.13 -162.49 -81.50
C THR A 336 -3.76 -163.09 -82.77
N ARG A 337 -3.79 -162.36 -83.90
CA ARG A 337 -4.34 -162.89 -85.18
C ARG A 337 -3.41 -163.88 -85.89
N ALA A 338 -2.09 -163.73 -85.78
CA ALA A 338 -1.12 -164.60 -86.46
C ALA A 338 -1.06 -166.01 -85.84
N LEU A 339 -1.31 -166.12 -84.54
CA LEU A 339 -1.23 -167.37 -83.77
C LEU A 339 -2.30 -168.40 -84.16
N VAL A 340 -3.48 -167.97 -84.61
CA VAL A 340 -4.58 -168.89 -84.97
C VAL A 340 -4.27 -169.70 -86.24
N ALA A 341 -3.61 -169.09 -87.23
CA ALA A 341 -3.30 -169.75 -88.52
C ALA A 341 -2.28 -170.90 -88.36
N VAL A 342 -1.28 -170.72 -87.50
CA VAL A 342 -0.20 -171.69 -87.26
C VAL A 342 -0.72 -173.00 -86.64
N THR A 343 -1.72 -172.91 -85.76
CA THR A 343 -2.37 -174.07 -85.12
C THR A 343 -3.06 -174.99 -86.12
N VAL A 344 -3.71 -174.44 -87.15
CA VAL A 344 -4.47 -175.23 -88.14
C VAL A 344 -3.51 -175.98 -89.06
N VAL A 345 -2.47 -175.31 -89.56
CA VAL A 345 -1.48 -175.91 -90.49
C VAL A 345 -0.72 -177.05 -89.83
N SER A 346 -0.29 -176.86 -88.58
CA SER A 346 0.46 -177.88 -87.82
C SER A 346 -0.39 -179.13 -87.57
N SER A 347 -1.69 -178.97 -87.33
CA SER A 347 -2.61 -180.09 -87.12
C SER A 347 -2.79 -180.95 -88.38
N VAL A 348 -2.89 -180.32 -89.56
CA VAL A 348 -3.04 -181.02 -90.85
C VAL A 348 -1.78 -181.78 -91.24
N LEU A 349 -0.61 -181.15 -91.08
CA LEU A 349 0.69 -181.80 -91.34
C LEU A 349 0.93 -182.99 -90.40
N GLY A 350 0.49 -182.88 -89.15
CA GLY A 350 0.54 -183.98 -88.19
C GLY A 350 -0.25 -185.21 -88.66
N VAL A 351 -1.48 -185.03 -89.12
CA VAL A 351 -2.31 -186.14 -89.64
C VAL A 351 -1.68 -186.76 -90.89
N ALA A 352 -1.17 -185.93 -91.82
CA ALA A 352 -0.50 -186.42 -93.02
C ALA A 352 0.77 -187.22 -92.68
N ALA A 353 1.56 -186.78 -91.70
CA ALA A 353 2.76 -187.47 -91.23
C ALA A 353 2.42 -188.83 -90.59
N VAL A 354 1.32 -188.94 -89.84
CA VAL A 354 0.84 -190.23 -89.28
C VAL A 354 0.47 -191.20 -90.39
N VAL A 355 -0.30 -190.75 -91.38
CA VAL A 355 -0.71 -191.59 -92.51
C VAL A 355 0.49 -192.07 -93.32
N PHE A 356 1.45 -191.17 -93.58
CA PHE A 356 2.68 -191.49 -94.29
C PHE A 356 3.56 -192.50 -93.51
N ALA A 357 3.64 -192.35 -92.19
CA ALA A 357 4.36 -193.28 -91.34
C ALA A 357 3.77 -194.70 -91.40
N LEU A 358 2.44 -194.82 -91.39
CA LEU A 358 1.73 -196.10 -91.43
C LEU A 358 1.91 -196.84 -92.77
N LEU A 359 1.90 -196.10 -93.89
CA LEU A 359 1.99 -196.69 -95.23
C LEU A 359 3.41 -197.12 -95.61
N PHE A 360 4.43 -196.33 -95.26
CA PHE A 360 5.81 -196.55 -95.72
C PHE A 360 6.75 -197.10 -94.64
N GLN A 361 6.21 -197.40 -93.44
CA GLN A 361 6.97 -197.86 -92.27
C GLN A 361 8.25 -197.06 -92.00
N SER A 362 8.17 -195.73 -92.17
CA SER A 362 9.30 -194.82 -91.97
C SER A 362 9.32 -194.24 -90.55
N PRO A 363 10.39 -194.45 -89.77
CA PRO A 363 10.49 -193.92 -88.40
C PRO A 363 10.60 -192.39 -88.34
N ILE A 364 11.10 -191.73 -89.40
CA ILE A 364 11.21 -190.26 -89.47
C ILE A 364 9.82 -189.61 -89.47
N ALA A 365 8.84 -190.24 -90.13
CA ALA A 365 7.49 -189.72 -90.24
C ALA A 365 6.71 -189.77 -88.91
N VAL A 366 6.99 -190.76 -88.05
CA VAL A 366 6.45 -190.81 -86.68
C VAL A 366 6.98 -189.65 -85.84
N GLY A 367 8.28 -189.35 -85.97
CA GLY A 367 8.89 -188.19 -85.31
C GLY A 367 8.26 -186.86 -85.72
N ALA A 368 7.96 -186.69 -87.01
CA ALA A 368 7.29 -185.50 -87.53
C ALA A 368 5.85 -185.34 -86.99
N ALA A 369 5.10 -186.43 -86.84
CA ALA A 369 3.74 -186.41 -86.30
C ALA A 369 3.70 -185.93 -84.84
N VAL A 370 4.60 -186.43 -83.98
CA VAL A 370 4.66 -186.03 -82.56
C VAL A 370 5.03 -184.55 -82.43
N ALA A 371 5.99 -184.07 -83.23
CA ALA A 371 6.37 -182.66 -83.24
C ALA A 371 5.19 -181.73 -83.61
N CYS A 372 4.37 -182.13 -84.57
CA CYS A 372 3.19 -181.36 -84.98
C CYS A 372 2.13 -181.24 -83.86
N VAL A 373 1.89 -182.32 -83.10
CA VAL A 373 0.95 -182.31 -81.96
C VAL A 373 1.46 -181.41 -80.83
N ALA A 374 2.76 -181.46 -80.53
CA ALA A 374 3.36 -180.59 -79.52
C ALA A 374 3.27 -179.10 -79.90
N ALA A 375 3.51 -178.77 -81.17
CA ALA A 375 3.38 -177.39 -81.68
C ALA A 375 1.94 -176.86 -81.57
N ALA A 376 0.93 -177.67 -81.90
CA ALA A 376 -0.47 -177.29 -81.79
C ALA A 376 -0.89 -177.02 -80.32
N GLY A 377 -0.40 -177.83 -79.37
CA GLY A 377 -0.67 -177.65 -77.93
C GLY A 377 -0.08 -176.35 -77.37
N TRP A 378 1.13 -175.97 -77.78
CA TRP A 378 1.79 -174.75 -77.29
C TRP A 378 1.06 -173.47 -77.72
N CYS A 379 0.64 -173.40 -78.99
CA CYS A 379 -0.08 -172.25 -79.51
C CYS A 379 -1.47 -172.05 -78.86
N GLY A 380 -2.17 -173.13 -78.49
CA GLY A 380 -3.45 -173.04 -77.80
C GLY A 380 -3.37 -172.38 -76.42
N ALA A 381 -2.28 -172.59 -75.67
CA ALA A 381 -2.09 -172.02 -74.34
C ALA A 381 -1.93 -170.48 -74.35
N LEU A 382 -1.37 -169.92 -75.43
CA LEU A 382 -1.12 -168.49 -75.55
C LEU A 382 -2.40 -167.67 -75.79
N LEU A 383 -3.40 -168.22 -76.50
CA LEU A 383 -4.65 -167.52 -76.79
C LEU A 383 -5.55 -167.33 -75.55
N VAL A 384 -5.54 -168.27 -74.60
CA VAL A 384 -6.31 -168.18 -73.35
C VAL A 384 -5.78 -167.09 -72.41
N ARG A 385 -4.48 -166.77 -72.50
CA ARG A 385 -3.87 -165.73 -71.67
C ARG A 385 -4.31 -164.32 -72.08
N GLY A 386 -4.61 -164.10 -73.36
CA GLY A 386 -5.02 -162.79 -73.91
C GLY A 386 -6.45 -162.36 -73.59
N SER A 387 -7.37 -163.27 -73.25
CA SER A 387 -8.77 -162.91 -72.97
C SER A 387 -9.02 -162.38 -71.56
N ARG A 388 -8.10 -162.62 -70.61
CA ARG A 388 -8.26 -162.21 -69.20
C ARG A 388 -7.97 -160.74 -68.91
N THR A 389 -7.34 -160.00 -69.83
CA THR A 389 -6.96 -158.59 -69.62
C THR A 389 -8.08 -157.58 -69.91
N ARG A 390 -9.21 -158.01 -70.48
CA ARG A 390 -10.30 -157.10 -70.90
C ARG A 390 -11.14 -156.52 -69.75
N ALA A 391 -11.12 -157.16 -68.58
CA ALA A 391 -11.99 -156.81 -67.44
C ALA A 391 -11.41 -155.76 -66.47
N GLY A 392 -10.10 -155.46 -66.52
CA GLY A 392 -9.46 -154.56 -65.54
C GLY A 392 -9.82 -153.08 -65.70
N LEU A 393 -9.83 -152.59 -66.95
CA LEU A 393 -9.96 -151.16 -67.26
C LEU A 393 -11.33 -150.56 -66.91
N VAL A 394 -12.40 -151.31 -67.20
CA VAL A 394 -13.78 -150.89 -66.88
C VAL A 394 -14.00 -150.74 -65.38
N ARG A 395 -13.26 -151.51 -64.57
CA ARG A 395 -13.36 -151.47 -63.12
C ARG A 395 -12.76 -150.19 -62.53
N ARG A 396 -11.60 -149.73 -63.05
CA ARG A 396 -10.95 -148.51 -62.55
C ARG A 396 -11.68 -147.22 -62.94
N GLU A 397 -12.30 -147.19 -64.12
CA GLU A 397 -13.11 -146.04 -64.54
C GLU A 397 -14.32 -145.82 -63.62
N ALA A 398 -14.98 -146.91 -63.23
CA ALA A 398 -16.07 -146.86 -62.27
C ALA A 398 -15.62 -146.41 -60.87
N GLU A 399 -14.40 -146.78 -60.46
CA GLU A 399 -13.83 -146.41 -59.16
C GLU A 399 -13.53 -144.90 -59.08
N LEU A 400 -12.99 -144.31 -60.15
CA LEU A 400 -12.69 -142.87 -60.22
C LEU A 400 -13.95 -142.00 -60.07
N LEU A 401 -15.01 -142.33 -60.82
CA LEU A 401 -16.27 -141.58 -60.80
C LEU A 401 -17.00 -141.73 -59.46
N ALA A 402 -16.90 -142.90 -58.82
CA ALA A 402 -17.49 -143.11 -57.50
C ALA A 402 -16.84 -142.24 -56.41
N VAL A 403 -15.50 -142.08 -56.44
CA VAL A 403 -14.79 -141.20 -55.51
C VAL A 403 -15.13 -139.74 -55.76
N ALA A 404 -15.25 -139.32 -57.03
CA ALA A 404 -15.61 -137.94 -57.36
C ALA A 404 -17.02 -137.57 -56.84
N ALA A 405 -17.98 -138.48 -57.01
CA ALA A 405 -19.33 -138.30 -56.49
C ALA A 405 -19.38 -138.27 -54.96
N ARG A 406 -18.58 -139.11 -54.27
CA ARG A 406 -18.50 -139.12 -52.80
C ARG A 406 -18.00 -137.78 -52.25
N LEU A 407 -17.11 -137.10 -52.97
CA LEU A 407 -16.59 -135.79 -52.61
C LEU A 407 -17.52 -134.63 -53.03
N GLY A 408 -18.71 -134.94 -53.57
CA GLY A 408 -19.70 -133.95 -53.98
C GLY A 408 -19.38 -133.25 -55.30
N LEU A 409 -18.39 -133.73 -56.05
CA LEU A 409 -18.01 -133.18 -57.35
C LEU A 409 -18.86 -133.85 -58.45
N ALA A 410 -19.74 -133.07 -59.06
CA ALA A 410 -20.66 -133.55 -60.09
C ALA A 410 -19.94 -133.72 -61.44
N ALA A 411 -19.18 -134.82 -61.59
CA ALA A 411 -18.46 -135.15 -62.80
C ALA A 411 -19.01 -136.44 -63.43
N GLY A 412 -19.70 -136.31 -64.57
CA GLY A 412 -20.26 -137.45 -65.32
C GLY A 412 -19.26 -138.20 -66.21
N SER A 413 -18.03 -137.70 -66.28
CA SER A 413 -16.92 -138.28 -67.04
C SER A 413 -15.61 -137.97 -66.34
N VAL A 414 -14.57 -138.73 -66.66
CA VAL A 414 -13.21 -138.51 -66.12
C VAL A 414 -12.72 -137.07 -66.40
N ALA A 415 -13.08 -136.47 -67.54
CA ALA A 415 -12.75 -135.08 -67.87
C ALA A 415 -13.46 -134.04 -66.97
N GLY A 416 -14.69 -134.33 -66.52
CA GLY A 416 -15.39 -133.43 -65.59
C GLY A 416 -14.80 -133.41 -64.18
N VAL A 417 -14.05 -134.45 -63.80
CA VAL A 417 -13.33 -134.51 -62.51
C VAL A 417 -12.14 -133.55 -62.53
N GLU A 418 -11.45 -133.42 -63.67
CA GLU A 418 -10.31 -132.52 -63.84
C GLU A 418 -10.73 -131.04 -63.67
N GLU A 419 -11.79 -130.59 -64.34
CA GLU A 419 -12.24 -129.19 -64.31
C GLU A 419 -12.68 -128.74 -62.90
N ALA A 420 -13.31 -129.64 -62.13
CA ALA A 420 -13.79 -129.34 -60.79
C ALA A 420 -12.65 -129.14 -59.78
N ILE A 421 -11.50 -129.78 -60.00
CA ILE A 421 -10.30 -129.60 -59.16
C ILE A 421 -9.70 -128.21 -59.37
N ASP A 422 -9.62 -127.74 -60.63
CA ASP A 422 -9.01 -126.44 -60.95
C ASP A 422 -9.83 -125.23 -60.46
N ALA A 423 -11.16 -125.34 -60.41
CA ALA A 423 -12.03 -124.27 -59.88
C ALA A 423 -11.76 -124.01 -58.39
N LEU A 424 -11.59 -125.08 -57.58
CA LEU A 424 -11.34 -124.98 -56.15
C LEU A 424 -10.00 -124.29 -55.82
N GLU A 425 -9.00 -124.37 -56.70
CA GLU A 425 -7.70 -123.75 -56.46
C GLU A 425 -7.72 -122.22 -56.58
N ARG A 426 -8.56 -121.66 -57.46
CA ARG A 426 -8.67 -120.21 -57.67
C ARG A 426 -9.38 -119.50 -56.51
N ASP A 427 -10.49 -120.06 -56.02
CA ASP A 427 -11.28 -119.43 -54.96
C ASP A 427 -10.50 -119.34 -53.64
N ALA A 428 -9.67 -120.35 -53.34
CA ALA A 428 -8.82 -120.34 -52.15
C ALA A 428 -7.76 -119.23 -52.18
N ALA A 429 -7.22 -118.87 -53.35
CA ALA A 429 -6.21 -117.82 -53.46
C ALA A 429 -6.79 -116.42 -53.14
N GLN A 430 -8.00 -116.12 -53.62
CA GLN A 430 -8.66 -114.83 -53.36
C GLN A 430 -9.04 -114.65 -51.88
N ALA A 431 -9.42 -115.71 -51.18
CA ALA A 431 -9.78 -115.64 -49.77
C ALA A 431 -8.57 -115.27 -48.87
N VAL A 432 -7.37 -115.75 -49.20
CA VAL A 432 -6.14 -115.45 -48.46
C VAL A 432 -5.73 -113.97 -48.58
N GLU A 433 -5.91 -113.35 -49.74
CA GLU A 433 -5.54 -111.96 -49.97
C GLU A 433 -6.43 -111.00 -49.16
N ARG A 434 -7.76 -111.20 -49.19
CA ARG A 434 -8.71 -110.38 -48.40
C ARG A 434 -8.43 -110.44 -46.90
N ALA A 435 -8.02 -111.59 -46.37
CA ALA A 435 -7.68 -111.75 -44.96
C ALA A 435 -6.42 -110.95 -44.57
N ARG A 436 -5.46 -110.72 -45.48
CA ARG A 436 -4.26 -109.90 -45.19
C ARG A 436 -4.57 -108.41 -45.10
N ASP A 437 -5.41 -107.89 -45.99
CA ASP A 437 -5.77 -106.46 -45.98
C ASP A 437 -6.54 -106.09 -44.69
N ALA A 438 -7.43 -106.97 -44.24
CA ALA A 438 -8.13 -106.79 -42.97
C ALA A 438 -7.17 -106.81 -41.76
N GLU A 439 -6.07 -107.58 -41.80
CA GLU A 439 -5.06 -107.63 -40.73
C GLU A 439 -4.36 -106.27 -40.55
N VAL A 440 -4.06 -105.58 -41.65
CA VAL A 440 -3.41 -104.26 -41.63
C VAL A 440 -4.31 -103.22 -40.98
N GLN A 441 -5.60 -103.25 -41.29
CA GLN A 441 -6.59 -102.33 -40.69
C GLN A 441 -6.69 -102.52 -39.17
N VAL A 442 -6.69 -103.77 -38.67
CA VAL A 442 -6.71 -104.06 -37.23
C VAL A 442 -5.48 -103.44 -36.54
N ARG A 443 -4.27 -103.65 -37.07
CA ARG A 443 -3.04 -103.10 -36.47
C ARG A 443 -3.04 -101.57 -36.41
N GLN A 444 -3.60 -100.90 -37.43
CA GLN A 444 -3.70 -99.45 -37.42
C GLN A 444 -4.64 -98.96 -36.31
N ARG A 445 -5.80 -99.61 -36.15
CA ARG A 445 -6.77 -99.27 -35.09
C ARG A 445 -6.23 -99.58 -33.68
N GLU A 446 -5.42 -100.61 -33.51
CA GLU A 446 -4.72 -100.88 -32.23
C GLU A 446 -3.75 -99.76 -31.84
N SER A 447 -3.03 -99.20 -32.81
CA SER A 447 -2.15 -98.05 -32.57
C SER A 447 -2.93 -96.80 -32.12
N ASP A 448 -4.09 -96.55 -32.72
CA ASP A 448 -4.94 -95.40 -32.36
C ASP A 448 -5.49 -95.54 -30.93
N VAL A 449 -5.91 -96.74 -30.53
CA VAL A 449 -6.34 -97.03 -29.14
C VAL A 449 -5.20 -96.75 -28.16
N ALA A 450 -3.99 -97.24 -28.43
CA ALA A 450 -2.84 -97.05 -27.56
C ALA A 450 -2.39 -95.58 -27.41
N ALA A 451 -2.70 -94.72 -28.40
CA ALA A 451 -2.45 -93.28 -28.32
C ALA A 451 -3.47 -92.58 -27.41
N ILE A 452 -4.75 -92.95 -27.51
CA ILE A 452 -5.80 -92.36 -26.65
C ILE A 452 -5.64 -92.79 -25.19
N GLU A 453 -5.29 -94.05 -24.93
CA GLU A 453 -5.10 -94.55 -23.56
C GLU A 453 -3.96 -93.84 -22.83
N ARG A 454 -2.86 -93.52 -23.53
CA ARG A 454 -1.78 -92.68 -22.98
C ARG A 454 -2.28 -91.28 -22.63
N ASN A 455 -3.08 -90.69 -23.51
CA ASN A 455 -3.64 -89.35 -23.34
C ASN A 455 -4.65 -89.26 -22.17
N GLU A 456 -5.44 -90.32 -21.95
CA GLU A 456 -6.30 -90.46 -20.76
C GLU A 456 -5.45 -90.59 -19.48
N ALA A 457 -4.39 -91.40 -19.50
CA ALA A 457 -3.52 -91.64 -18.35
C ALA A 457 -2.80 -90.36 -17.89
N ASP A 458 -2.27 -89.56 -18.83
CA ASP A 458 -1.59 -88.29 -18.53
C ASP A 458 -2.53 -87.29 -17.85
N ARG A 459 -3.80 -87.21 -18.30
CA ARG A 459 -4.81 -86.33 -17.67
C ARG A 459 -5.20 -86.82 -16.28
N ARG A 460 -5.38 -88.13 -16.08
CA ARG A 460 -5.63 -88.71 -14.74
C ARG A 460 -4.48 -88.40 -13.78
N ALA A 461 -3.24 -88.51 -14.24
CA ALA A 461 -2.06 -88.14 -13.44
C ALA A 461 -2.01 -86.64 -13.13
N GLY A 462 -2.39 -85.78 -14.08
CA GLY A 462 -2.50 -84.34 -13.88
C GLY A 462 -3.55 -83.94 -12.83
N ILE A 463 -4.71 -84.59 -12.84
CA ILE A 463 -5.76 -84.41 -11.82
C ILE A 463 -5.27 -84.86 -10.45
N ALA A 464 -4.65 -86.03 -10.35
CA ALA A 464 -4.11 -86.55 -9.09
C ALA A 464 -3.03 -85.62 -8.50
N THR A 465 -2.15 -85.08 -9.34
CA THR A 465 -1.11 -84.12 -8.93
C THR A 465 -1.73 -82.80 -8.44
N THR A 466 -2.75 -82.30 -9.15
CA THR A 466 -3.46 -81.08 -8.77
C THR A 466 -4.23 -81.27 -7.46
N HIS A 467 -4.83 -82.45 -7.25
CA HIS A 467 -5.49 -82.81 -5.99
C HIS A 467 -4.51 -82.88 -4.82
N ALA A 468 -3.33 -83.51 -5.00
CA ALA A 468 -2.29 -83.53 -3.97
C ALA A 468 -1.78 -82.13 -3.61
N ALA A 469 -1.66 -81.24 -4.60
CA ALA A 469 -1.28 -79.85 -4.37
C ALA A 469 -2.36 -79.06 -3.59
N LEU A 470 -3.65 -79.32 -3.87
CA LEU A 470 -4.77 -78.75 -3.10
C LEU A 470 -4.77 -79.23 -1.65
N GLU A 471 -4.54 -80.52 -1.40
CA GLU A 471 -4.45 -81.06 -0.03
C GLU A 471 -3.24 -80.52 0.73
N SER A 472 -2.10 -80.33 0.04
CA SER A 472 -0.92 -79.67 0.64
C SER A 472 -1.21 -78.21 1.02
N LEU A 473 -1.88 -77.44 0.16
CA LEU A 473 -2.31 -76.07 0.49
C LEU A 473 -3.35 -76.02 1.60
N ARG A 474 -4.28 -76.99 1.65
CA ARG A 474 -5.25 -77.14 2.73
C ARG A 474 -4.55 -77.36 4.07
N ALA A 475 -3.56 -78.25 4.12
CA ALA A 475 -2.75 -78.49 5.31
C ALA A 475 -1.90 -77.28 5.70
N ALA A 476 -1.33 -76.56 4.73
CA ALA A 476 -0.45 -75.41 4.97
C ALA A 476 -1.21 -74.15 5.43
N SER A 477 -2.42 -73.92 4.92
CA SER A 477 -3.25 -72.77 5.28
C SER A 477 -4.09 -73.01 6.54
N GLY A 478 -4.40 -74.27 6.87
CA GLY A 478 -5.20 -74.63 8.05
C GLY A 478 -6.70 -74.36 7.91
N PHE A 479 -7.17 -73.96 6.72
CA PHE A 479 -8.60 -73.77 6.41
C PHE A 479 -9.15 -74.99 5.69
N GLU A 480 -10.41 -75.35 5.96
CA GLU A 480 -11.02 -76.53 5.33
C GLU A 480 -11.48 -76.26 3.89
N THR A 481 -11.89 -75.02 3.59
CA THR A 481 -12.41 -74.61 2.29
C THR A 481 -11.83 -73.27 1.86
N VAL A 482 -11.88 -72.99 0.55
CA VAL A 482 -11.38 -71.74 -0.02
C VAL A 482 -12.21 -70.53 0.43
N GLU A 483 -13.50 -70.73 0.70
CA GLU A 483 -14.41 -69.68 1.18
C GLU A 483 -14.06 -69.25 2.61
N LEU A 484 -13.68 -70.19 3.48
CA LEU A 484 -13.23 -69.88 4.84
C LEU A 484 -11.91 -69.10 4.85
N LEU A 485 -10.98 -69.47 3.96
CA LEU A 485 -9.73 -68.73 3.77
C LEU A 485 -10.01 -67.32 3.22
N GLU A 486 -10.95 -67.18 2.28
CA GLU A 486 -11.34 -65.88 1.71
C GLU A 486 -11.91 -64.92 2.77
N VAL A 487 -12.85 -65.37 3.58
CA VAL A 487 -13.42 -64.57 4.68
C VAL A 487 -12.33 -64.17 5.68
N ALA A 488 -11.39 -65.07 5.99
CA ALA A 488 -10.28 -64.79 6.90
C ALA A 488 -9.29 -63.76 6.32
N VAL A 489 -8.97 -63.85 5.03
CA VAL A 489 -8.10 -62.88 4.32
C VAL A 489 -8.78 -61.51 4.23
N GLU A 490 -10.08 -61.44 3.92
CA GLU A 490 -10.81 -60.18 3.87
C GLU A 490 -10.87 -59.50 5.25
N LYS A 491 -11.15 -60.26 6.30
CA LYS A 491 -11.11 -59.77 7.68
C LYS A 491 -9.71 -59.28 8.07
N ARG A 492 -8.66 -59.99 7.68
CA ARG A 492 -7.26 -59.60 7.90
C ARG A 492 -6.94 -58.26 7.23
N ARG A 493 -7.27 -58.09 5.95
CA ARG A 493 -7.08 -56.83 5.22
C ARG A 493 -7.84 -55.67 5.87
N GLY A 494 -9.07 -55.90 6.32
CA GLY A 494 -9.88 -54.91 7.03
C GLY A 494 -9.20 -54.43 8.32
N LEU A 495 -8.67 -55.36 9.12
CA LEU A 495 -7.93 -55.05 10.35
C LEU A 495 -6.62 -54.30 10.07
N GLU A 496 -5.84 -54.73 9.08
CA GLU A 496 -4.58 -54.07 8.69
C GLU A 496 -4.81 -52.62 8.27
N ASN A 497 -5.85 -52.36 7.46
CA ASN A 497 -6.25 -51.02 7.05
C ASN A 497 -6.72 -50.16 8.23
N GLY A 498 -7.57 -50.71 9.11
CA GLY A 498 -8.06 -50.02 10.30
C GLY A 498 -6.95 -49.64 11.28
N ILE A 499 -5.99 -50.56 11.51
CA ILE A 499 -4.78 -50.30 12.28
C ILE A 499 -3.95 -49.19 11.63
N GLY A 500 -3.72 -49.25 10.31
CA GLY A 500 -2.97 -48.23 9.58
C GLY A 500 -3.57 -46.83 9.72
N ALA A 501 -4.90 -46.72 9.61
CA ALA A 501 -5.62 -45.46 9.78
C ALA A 501 -5.48 -44.90 11.20
N ARG A 502 -5.72 -45.71 12.24
CA ARG A 502 -5.58 -45.27 13.65
C ARG A 502 -4.15 -44.92 14.01
N LEU A 503 -3.14 -45.65 13.52
CA LEU A 503 -1.73 -45.28 13.72
C LEU A 503 -1.41 -43.91 13.12
N THR A 504 -2.01 -43.58 11.97
CA THR A 504 -1.83 -42.25 11.34
C THR A 504 -2.44 -41.14 12.20
N LEU A 505 -3.64 -41.33 12.73
CA LEU A 505 -4.28 -40.39 13.67
C LEU A 505 -3.45 -40.21 14.95
N LEU A 506 -2.97 -41.32 15.54
CA LEU A 506 -2.12 -41.30 16.74
C LEU A 506 -0.82 -40.53 16.53
N ARG A 507 -0.20 -40.61 15.34
CA ARG A 507 1.00 -39.82 15.01
C ARG A 507 0.72 -38.31 15.03
N GLY A 508 -0.48 -37.90 14.63
CA GLY A 508 -0.92 -36.50 14.69
C GLY A 508 -1.25 -36.06 16.11
N TRP A 509 -1.95 -36.90 16.89
CA TRP A 509 -2.35 -36.55 18.25
C TRP A 509 -1.20 -36.60 19.27
N ILE A 510 -0.22 -37.49 19.10
CA ILE A 510 0.91 -37.68 20.03
C ILE A 510 2.24 -37.74 19.26
N PRO A 511 2.81 -36.59 18.85
CA PRO A 511 4.08 -36.54 18.13
C PRO A 511 5.27 -37.11 18.91
N ALA A 512 5.22 -37.07 20.25
CA ALA A 512 6.27 -37.63 21.10
C ALA A 512 6.52 -39.13 20.86
N ALA A 513 5.50 -39.86 20.42
CA ALA A 513 5.58 -41.29 20.12
C ALA A 513 6.38 -41.60 18.84
N LEU A 514 6.63 -40.63 17.96
CA LEU A 514 7.38 -40.83 16.70
C LEU A 514 8.82 -41.31 16.90
N ARG A 515 9.38 -41.13 18.11
CA ARG A 515 10.74 -41.57 18.46
C ARG A 515 10.81 -43.04 18.85
N ALA A 516 9.68 -43.74 18.94
CA ALA A 516 9.67 -45.15 19.29
C ALA A 516 10.33 -46.00 18.17
N ALA A 517 11.11 -47.01 18.59
CA ALA A 517 11.85 -47.87 17.68
C ALA A 517 10.95 -48.87 16.92
N ASP A 518 9.80 -49.22 17.51
CA ASP A 518 8.86 -50.19 16.96
C ASP A 518 7.40 -49.78 17.23
N ARG A 519 6.46 -50.50 16.61
CA ARG A 519 5.03 -50.23 16.72
C ARG A 519 4.50 -50.40 18.16
N ASP A 520 5.03 -51.36 18.90
CA ASP A 520 4.59 -51.64 20.27
C ASP A 520 5.07 -50.55 21.24
N GLY A 521 6.33 -50.12 21.08
CA GLY A 521 6.87 -48.92 21.72
C GLY A 521 6.09 -47.66 21.36
N PHE A 522 5.69 -47.49 20.10
CA PHE A 522 4.86 -46.38 19.67
C PHE A 522 3.53 -46.34 20.44
N LEU A 523 2.81 -47.46 20.51
CA LEU A 523 1.54 -47.57 21.23
C LEU A 523 1.71 -47.35 22.74
N ARG A 524 2.79 -47.85 23.35
CA ARG A 524 3.12 -47.59 24.77
C ARG A 524 3.36 -46.11 25.06
N VAL A 525 4.13 -45.43 24.22
CA VAL A 525 4.39 -43.99 24.39
C VAL A 525 3.09 -43.20 24.19
N CYS A 526 2.28 -43.54 23.19
CA CYS A 526 0.96 -42.93 22.98
C CYS A 526 0.07 -43.07 24.23
N GLU A 527 -0.04 -44.27 24.79
CA GLU A 527 -0.84 -44.50 26.01
C GLU A 527 -0.30 -43.72 27.21
N ALA A 528 1.02 -43.75 27.44
CA ALA A 528 1.64 -43.08 28.58
C ALA A 528 1.54 -41.56 28.50
N GLU A 529 1.66 -40.97 27.31
CA GLU A 529 1.47 -39.53 27.08
C GLU A 529 -0.02 -39.14 27.16
N ALA A 530 -0.92 -39.96 26.63
CA ALA A 530 -2.37 -39.75 26.76
C ALA A 530 -2.80 -39.74 28.23
N MET A 531 -2.36 -40.72 29.01
CA MET A 531 -2.67 -40.81 30.45
C MET A 531 -2.08 -39.65 31.24
N ARG A 532 -0.79 -39.35 31.07
CA ARG A 532 -0.15 -38.20 31.74
C ARG A 532 -0.83 -36.88 31.39
N GLY A 533 -1.21 -36.69 30.12
CA GLY A 533 -1.92 -35.49 29.68
C GLY A 533 -3.32 -35.37 30.28
N LEU A 534 -4.05 -36.49 30.42
CA LEU A 534 -5.38 -36.50 31.05
C LEU A 534 -5.31 -36.24 32.57
N GLU A 535 -4.30 -36.79 33.26
CA GLU A 535 -4.08 -36.55 34.69
C GLU A 535 -3.70 -35.09 35.00
N ALA A 536 -3.05 -34.41 34.06
CA ALA A 536 -2.67 -33.01 34.21
C ALA A 536 -3.82 -32.01 33.95
N LEU A 537 -4.96 -32.47 33.42
CA LEU A 537 -6.11 -31.62 33.12
C LEU A 537 -7.11 -31.59 34.29
N PRO A 538 -7.77 -30.45 34.56
CA PRO A 538 -8.79 -30.36 35.61
C PRO A 538 -9.97 -31.31 35.35
N ALA A 539 -10.51 -31.91 36.43
CA ALA A 539 -11.55 -32.93 36.32
C ALA A 539 -12.87 -32.42 35.73
N GLU A 540 -13.21 -31.13 35.90
CA GLU A 540 -14.47 -30.52 35.46
C GLU A 540 -14.56 -30.23 33.94
N VAL A 541 -13.49 -30.48 33.19
CA VAL A 541 -13.44 -30.18 31.75
C VAL A 541 -14.25 -31.23 30.96
N THR A 542 -15.37 -30.85 30.35
CA THR A 542 -16.20 -31.70 29.48
C THR A 542 -15.75 -31.68 28.01
N GLU A 543 -16.43 -32.43 27.14
CA GLU A 543 -16.17 -32.52 25.70
C GLU A 543 -16.16 -31.14 25.01
N ALA A 544 -15.26 -30.96 24.03
CA ALA A 544 -15.06 -29.69 23.35
C ALA A 544 -16.09 -29.45 22.24
N ASP A 545 -16.64 -28.22 22.17
CA ASP A 545 -17.31 -27.69 20.98
C ASP A 545 -16.27 -26.91 20.14
N PRO A 546 -15.84 -27.45 18.97
CA PRO A 546 -14.88 -26.77 18.09
C PRO A 546 -15.38 -25.40 17.61
N ASP A 547 -16.69 -25.25 17.42
CA ASP A 547 -17.27 -23.98 17.01
C ASP A 547 -17.24 -22.96 18.17
N ALA A 548 -17.31 -23.40 19.43
CA ALA A 548 -17.15 -22.53 20.59
C ALA A 548 -15.72 -22.00 20.70
N VAL A 549 -14.70 -22.84 20.44
CA VAL A 549 -13.29 -22.40 20.39
C VAL A 549 -13.13 -21.33 19.31
N ALA A 550 -13.59 -21.61 18.09
CA ALA A 550 -13.47 -20.68 16.97
C ALA A 550 -14.19 -19.33 17.23
N ARG A 551 -15.40 -19.37 17.83
CA ARG A 551 -16.14 -18.16 18.24
C ARG A 551 -15.37 -17.35 19.29
N ALA A 552 -14.83 -18.00 20.32
CA ALA A 552 -14.06 -17.33 21.36
C ALA A 552 -12.76 -16.73 20.83
N GLU A 553 -12.05 -17.41 19.92
CA GLU A 553 -10.86 -16.86 19.26
C GLU A 553 -11.17 -15.64 18.40
N ALA A 554 -12.26 -15.69 17.61
CA ALA A 554 -12.69 -14.55 16.80
C ALA A 554 -13.07 -13.34 17.67
N GLU A 555 -13.77 -13.58 18.78
CA GLU A 555 -14.15 -12.54 19.74
C GLU A 555 -12.91 -11.92 20.41
N LEU A 556 -11.94 -12.73 20.81
CA LEU A 556 -10.67 -12.25 21.38
C LEU A 556 -9.88 -11.37 20.42
N VAL A 557 -9.83 -11.75 19.13
CA VAL A 557 -9.18 -10.94 18.08
C VAL A 557 -9.89 -9.60 17.95
N ARG A 558 -11.23 -9.58 17.88
CA ARG A 558 -12.02 -8.35 17.78
C ARG A 558 -11.77 -7.41 18.96
N ILE A 559 -11.83 -7.93 20.19
CA ILE A 559 -11.58 -7.14 21.41
C ILE A 559 -10.17 -6.55 21.41
N THR A 560 -9.18 -7.35 21.00
CA THR A 560 -7.77 -6.91 20.95
C THR A 560 -7.56 -5.80 19.91
N ASP A 561 -8.20 -5.90 18.75
CA ASP A 561 -8.15 -4.87 17.71
C ASP A 561 -8.86 -3.58 18.16
N ASP A 562 -10.01 -3.69 18.83
CA ASP A 562 -10.72 -2.55 19.40
C ASP A 562 -9.90 -1.83 20.49
N GLU A 563 -9.25 -2.57 21.40
CA GLU A 563 -8.34 -2.00 22.39
C GLU A 563 -7.16 -1.28 21.73
N ARG A 564 -6.56 -1.89 20.69
CA ARG A 564 -5.45 -1.29 19.94
C ARG A 564 -5.89 0.00 19.28
N ALA A 565 -7.05 0.02 18.63
CA ALA A 565 -7.60 1.21 17.98
C ALA A 565 -7.88 2.33 19.00
N LEU A 566 -8.47 2.00 20.15
CA LEU A 566 -8.72 2.97 21.22
C LEU A 566 -7.42 3.53 21.82
N ARG A 567 -6.41 2.69 22.08
CA ARG A 567 -5.09 3.15 22.56
C ARG A 567 -4.43 4.11 21.57
N GLN A 568 -4.45 3.79 20.27
CA GLN A 568 -3.90 4.66 19.24
C GLN A 568 -4.62 6.02 19.18
N ARG A 569 -5.95 6.03 19.31
CA ARG A 569 -6.75 7.27 19.40
C ARG A 569 -6.35 8.09 20.63
N LEU A 570 -6.28 7.48 21.81
CA LEU A 570 -5.89 8.17 23.06
C LEU A 570 -4.47 8.76 22.98
N GLU A 571 -3.51 8.01 22.42
CA GLU A 571 -2.15 8.51 22.21
C GLU A 571 -2.11 9.69 21.24
N LYS A 572 -2.86 9.61 20.13
CA LYS A 572 -2.94 10.71 19.16
C LYS A 572 -3.49 11.97 19.82
N THR A 573 -4.60 11.87 20.55
CA THR A 573 -5.19 12.98 21.29
C THR A 573 -4.21 13.59 22.28
N ARG A 574 -3.45 12.76 23.01
CA ARG A 574 -2.42 13.23 23.93
C ARG A 574 -1.30 14.01 23.23
N ARG A 575 -0.83 13.53 22.08
CA ARG A 575 0.17 14.24 21.25
C ARG A 575 -0.37 15.57 20.74
N ASP A 576 -1.64 15.63 20.32
CA ASP A 576 -2.28 16.88 19.87
C ASP A 576 -2.38 17.90 21.01
N LEU A 577 -2.76 17.46 22.22
CA LEU A 577 -2.79 18.27 23.43
C LEU A 577 -1.40 18.81 23.82
N ASP A 578 -0.37 17.96 23.81
CA ASP A 578 1.00 18.37 24.08
C ASP A 578 1.52 19.36 23.01
N ALA A 579 1.17 19.18 21.74
CA ALA A 579 1.54 20.10 20.68
C ALA A 579 0.88 21.48 20.84
N ILE A 580 -0.39 21.53 21.28
CA ILE A 580 -1.07 22.79 21.63
C ILE A 580 -0.35 23.47 22.79
N LYS A 581 -0.03 22.73 23.86
CA LYS A 581 0.70 23.25 25.02
C LYS A 581 2.03 23.90 24.63
N VAL A 582 2.82 23.25 23.78
CA VAL A 582 4.11 23.81 23.28
C VAL A 582 3.86 25.11 22.52
N ARG A 583 2.86 25.14 21.62
CA ARG A 583 2.53 26.34 20.86
C ARG A 583 2.08 27.51 21.75
N ILE A 584 1.32 27.24 22.81
CA ILE A 584 0.94 28.27 23.80
C ILE A 584 2.19 28.85 24.48
N ALA A 585 3.14 27.97 24.87
CA ALA A 585 4.38 28.41 25.49
C ALA A 585 5.24 29.27 24.53
N ASP A 586 5.32 28.88 23.25
CA ASP A 586 6.05 29.62 22.21
C ASP A 586 5.47 31.02 21.95
N LEU A 587 4.15 31.20 22.11
CA LEU A 587 3.53 32.51 22.02
C LEU A 587 4.01 33.44 23.14
N GLY A 588 4.26 32.91 24.35
CA GLY A 588 4.73 33.67 25.50
C GLY A 588 3.78 34.81 25.90
N VAL A 589 2.47 34.56 25.80
CA VAL A 589 1.39 35.53 26.10
C VAL A 589 0.59 35.19 27.35
N LEU A 590 0.70 33.97 27.87
CA LEU A 590 -0.01 33.51 29.07
C LEU A 590 0.97 33.29 30.22
N GLU A 591 0.69 33.89 31.39
CA GLU A 591 1.42 33.69 32.64
C GLU A 591 0.42 33.42 33.79
N PRO A 592 0.52 32.31 34.54
CA PRO A 592 1.49 31.21 34.42
C PRO A 592 1.22 30.29 33.21
N PRO A 593 2.19 29.44 32.81
CA PRO A 593 2.01 28.50 31.71
C PRO A 593 0.83 27.55 31.97
N VAL A 594 -0.13 27.52 31.05
CA VAL A 594 -1.31 26.66 31.17
C VAL A 594 -0.93 25.24 30.76
N ASN A 595 -1.38 24.25 31.54
CA ASN A 595 -1.29 22.85 31.15
C ASN A 595 -2.53 22.52 30.32
N CYS A 596 -2.39 21.77 29.23
CA CYS A 596 -3.51 21.35 28.39
C CYS A 596 -3.61 19.83 28.40
N ARG A 597 -3.91 19.20 29.54
CA ARG A 597 -4.02 17.73 29.65
C ARG A 597 -5.46 17.22 29.67
N THR A 598 -6.40 18.07 30.04
CA THR A 598 -7.83 17.73 30.10
C THR A 598 -8.64 18.65 29.18
N ALA A 599 -9.85 18.26 28.82
CA ALA A 599 -10.76 19.11 28.03
C ALA A 599 -11.03 20.44 28.76
N ARG A 600 -11.20 20.41 30.09
CA ARG A 600 -11.40 21.62 30.90
C ARG A 600 -10.18 22.54 30.88
N GLU A 601 -8.99 21.97 30.97
CA GLU A 601 -7.73 22.70 30.89
C GLU A 601 -7.53 23.33 29.50
N LEU A 602 -7.83 22.57 28.43
CA LEU A 602 -7.82 23.07 27.06
C LEU A 602 -8.78 24.25 26.90
N GLU A 603 -10.00 24.14 27.42
CA GLU A 603 -11.00 25.21 27.36
C GLU A 603 -10.58 26.45 28.15
N THR A 604 -9.99 26.26 29.32
CA THR A 604 -9.44 27.37 30.13
C THR A 604 -8.34 28.11 29.36
N ALA A 605 -7.41 27.37 28.76
CA ALA A 605 -6.36 27.95 27.93
C ALA A 605 -6.93 28.72 26.72
N ARG A 606 -8.00 28.19 26.11
CA ARG A 606 -8.69 28.81 24.97
C ARG A 606 -9.29 30.16 25.36
N LEU A 607 -9.99 30.21 26.50
CA LEU A 607 -10.58 31.45 27.03
C LEU A 607 -9.53 32.51 27.31
N HIS A 608 -8.39 32.15 27.91
CA HIS A 608 -7.30 33.11 28.14
C HIS A 608 -6.68 33.65 26.85
N LEU A 609 -6.52 32.81 25.80
CA LEU A 609 -6.05 33.29 24.50
C LEU A 609 -7.08 34.22 23.84
N LEU A 610 -8.36 33.94 24.00
CA LEU A 610 -9.44 34.74 23.47
C LEU A 610 -9.48 36.12 24.15
N GLU A 611 -9.37 36.16 25.48
CA GLU A 611 -9.23 37.40 26.26
C GLU A 611 -7.99 38.20 25.84
N PHE A 612 -6.85 37.53 25.63
CA PHE A 612 -5.65 38.17 25.09
C PHE A 612 -5.92 38.83 23.73
N CYS A 613 -6.47 38.10 22.75
CA CYS A 613 -6.78 38.65 21.44
C CYS A 613 -7.75 39.84 21.52
N GLU A 614 -8.83 39.71 22.29
CA GLU A 614 -9.83 40.76 22.48
C GLU A 614 -9.22 42.02 23.11
N SER A 615 -8.36 41.87 24.13
CA SER A 615 -7.67 42.97 24.78
C SER A 615 -6.77 43.74 23.80
N VAL A 616 -5.99 43.02 22.99
CA VAL A 616 -5.07 43.64 22.02
C VAL A 616 -5.84 44.38 20.93
N GLN A 617 -6.90 43.77 20.41
CA GLN A 617 -7.75 44.40 19.42
C GLN A 617 -8.52 45.61 20.00
N ARG A 618 -8.97 45.53 21.25
CA ARG A 618 -9.63 46.65 21.94
C ARG A 618 -8.68 47.83 22.12
N ASP A 619 -7.48 47.59 22.62
CA ASP A 619 -6.45 48.62 22.79
C ASP A 619 -6.14 49.29 21.45
N ALA A 620 -5.98 48.50 20.39
CA ALA A 620 -5.73 49.00 19.05
C ALA A 620 -6.89 49.88 18.53
N ARG A 621 -8.15 49.45 18.71
CA ARG A 621 -9.32 50.25 18.30
C ARG A 621 -9.40 51.57 19.06
N LEU A 622 -9.22 51.56 20.38
CA LEU A 622 -9.26 52.77 21.21
C LEU A 622 -8.12 53.73 20.87
N ALA A 623 -6.91 53.21 20.67
CA ALA A 623 -5.76 54.02 20.28
C ALA A 623 -5.98 54.69 18.91
N LYS A 624 -6.55 53.98 17.94
CA LYS A 624 -6.88 54.54 16.61
C LYS A 624 -7.89 55.68 16.69
N GLU A 625 -8.93 55.51 17.51
CA GLU A 625 -9.93 56.55 17.71
C GLU A 625 -9.33 57.78 18.40
N ALA A 626 -8.50 57.57 19.42
CA ALA A 626 -7.78 58.65 20.09
C ALA A 626 -6.82 59.37 19.13
N ILE A 627 -6.11 58.65 18.26
CA ILE A 627 -5.25 59.26 17.24
C ILE A 627 -6.06 60.14 16.28
N ARG A 628 -7.27 59.70 15.87
CA ARG A 628 -8.15 60.50 15.01
C ARG A 628 -8.53 61.83 15.68
N ILE A 629 -8.99 61.77 16.94
CA ILE A 629 -9.32 62.98 17.71
C ILE A 629 -8.11 63.91 17.83
N VAL A 630 -6.92 63.37 18.08
CA VAL A 630 -5.69 64.18 18.19
C VAL A 630 -5.30 64.82 16.85
N GLN A 631 -5.54 64.16 15.72
CA GLN A 631 -5.35 64.73 14.38
C GLN A 631 -6.36 65.84 14.07
N GLU A 632 -7.60 65.69 14.51
CA GLU A 632 -8.62 66.75 14.39
C GLU A 632 -8.24 67.99 15.19
N ILE A 633 -7.76 67.81 16.43
CA ILE A 633 -7.24 68.92 17.26
C ILE A 633 -6.08 69.64 16.57
N GLU A 634 -5.11 68.89 16.03
CA GLU A 634 -3.97 69.47 15.31
C GLU A 634 -4.41 70.32 14.11
N ALA A 635 -5.37 69.84 13.32
CA ALA A 635 -5.92 70.59 12.19
C ALA A 635 -6.64 71.88 12.61
N GLU A 636 -7.37 71.86 13.73
CA GLU A 636 -8.00 73.06 14.30
C GLU A 636 -6.97 74.09 14.80
N GLU A 637 -5.79 73.65 15.26
CA GLU A 637 -4.70 74.57 15.67
C GLU A 637 -4.07 75.28 14.48
N ASP A 638 -3.83 74.55 13.39
CA ASP A 638 -3.27 75.11 12.16
C ASP A 638 -4.22 76.17 11.55
N GLU A 639 -5.54 75.95 11.61
CA GLU A 639 -6.54 76.92 11.14
C GLU A 639 -6.49 78.25 11.92
N LYS A 640 -6.29 78.20 13.24
CA LYS A 640 -6.20 79.40 14.11
C LYS A 640 -4.99 80.29 13.82
N VAL A 641 -3.88 79.72 13.33
CA VAL A 641 -2.74 80.49 12.79
C VAL A 641 -3.15 81.27 11.56
N GLY A 642 -3.91 80.60 10.68
CA GLY A 642 -4.48 81.18 9.48
C GLY A 642 -5.27 82.46 9.77
N GLU A 643 -5.97 82.56 10.90
CA GLU A 643 -6.75 83.74 11.27
C GLU A 643 -5.92 85.02 11.45
N LEU A 644 -4.61 84.96 11.74
CA LEU A 644 -3.75 86.16 11.87
C LEU A 644 -3.57 86.88 10.53
N PHE A 645 -3.65 86.13 9.44
CA PHE A 645 -3.43 86.57 8.07
C PHE A 645 -4.72 86.38 7.26
N GLY A 646 -4.80 86.95 6.07
CA GLY A 646 -5.99 86.94 5.22
C GLY A 646 -6.68 88.31 5.08
N GLU A 647 -7.70 88.36 4.24
CA GLU A 647 -8.44 89.58 3.97
C GLU A 647 -9.28 89.99 5.19
N GLY A 648 -9.17 91.25 5.61
CA GLY A 648 -9.95 91.79 6.73
C GLY A 648 -9.32 91.63 8.13
N THR A 649 -8.16 91.00 8.25
CA THR A 649 -7.37 90.96 9.51
C THR A 649 -6.76 92.32 9.86
N LEU A 650 -6.30 92.48 11.11
CA LEU A 650 -5.65 93.72 11.55
C LEU A 650 -4.35 94.01 10.78
N VAL A 651 -3.56 92.97 10.46
CA VAL A 651 -2.36 93.08 9.62
C VAL A 651 -2.73 93.70 8.26
N SER A 652 -3.70 93.10 7.57
CA SER A 652 -4.16 93.56 6.25
C SER A 652 -4.72 94.99 6.30
N ARG A 653 -5.51 95.33 7.34
CA ARG A 653 -6.08 96.68 7.49
C ARG A 653 -5.01 97.73 7.71
N TRP A 654 -4.10 97.52 8.64
CA TRP A 654 -3.06 98.51 8.93
C TRP A 654 -2.05 98.66 7.80
N PHE A 655 -1.64 97.54 7.18
CA PHE A 655 -0.73 97.62 6.04
C PHE A 655 -1.37 98.36 4.86
N ARG A 656 -2.66 98.12 4.59
CA ARG A 656 -3.44 98.85 3.60
C ARG A 656 -3.53 100.34 3.92
N ASP A 657 -3.82 100.71 5.16
CA ASP A 657 -3.95 102.10 5.59
C ASP A 657 -2.62 102.86 5.51
N ILE A 658 -1.52 102.24 5.95
CA ILE A 658 -0.17 102.81 5.89
C ILE A 658 0.28 103.06 4.45
N THR A 659 -0.10 102.17 3.53
CA THR A 659 0.36 102.19 2.14
C THR A 659 -0.60 102.92 1.19
N GLY A 660 -1.64 103.57 1.72
CA GLY A 660 -2.63 104.29 0.94
C GLY A 660 -3.45 103.40 0.01
N GLY A 661 -3.66 102.13 0.38
CA GLY A 661 -4.45 101.17 -0.40
C GLY A 661 -3.67 100.36 -1.43
N ARG A 662 -2.35 100.56 -1.58
CA ARG A 662 -1.54 99.85 -2.59
C ARG A 662 -1.52 98.33 -2.39
N TYR A 663 -1.54 97.89 -1.14
CA TYR A 663 -1.60 96.48 -0.76
C TYR A 663 -2.93 96.23 -0.06
N ARG A 664 -3.69 95.26 -0.56
CA ARG A 664 -5.06 94.95 -0.13
C ARG A 664 -5.09 94.03 1.07
N ALA A 665 -4.28 92.97 1.05
CA ALA A 665 -4.28 91.91 2.04
C ALA A 665 -2.88 91.30 2.23
N VAL A 666 -2.68 90.65 3.36
CA VAL A 666 -1.48 89.90 3.72
C VAL A 666 -1.91 88.49 4.08
N HIS A 667 -1.32 87.48 3.43
CA HIS A 667 -1.62 86.06 3.56
C HIS A 667 -0.38 85.31 4.06
N LEU A 668 -0.59 84.12 4.63
CA LEU A 668 0.46 83.17 4.98
C LEU A 668 0.26 81.93 4.10
N GLU A 669 1.22 81.66 3.21
CA GLU A 669 1.17 80.53 2.26
C GLU A 669 2.43 79.69 2.45
N ASP A 670 2.29 78.39 2.76
CA ASP A 670 3.40 77.46 2.99
C ASP A 670 4.48 77.99 3.96
N GLY A 671 4.06 78.74 5.00
CA GLY A 671 4.97 79.35 5.99
C GLY A 671 5.62 80.67 5.54
N GLU A 672 5.42 81.13 4.30
CA GLU A 672 5.91 82.43 3.80
C GLU A 672 4.81 83.52 3.82
N ILE A 673 5.20 84.76 4.16
CA ILE A 673 4.31 85.92 4.08
C ILE A 673 4.18 86.39 2.63
N VAL A 674 2.93 86.42 2.14
CA VAL A 674 2.57 86.84 0.79
C VAL A 674 1.61 88.02 0.86
N VAL A 675 1.91 89.11 0.15
CA VAL A 675 1.03 90.28 0.09
C VAL A 675 0.29 90.35 -1.23
N GLU A 676 -0.97 90.76 -1.19
CA GLU A 676 -1.84 90.98 -2.33
C GLU A 676 -1.93 92.47 -2.65
N LEU A 677 -1.66 92.85 -3.90
CA LEU A 677 -1.74 94.22 -4.40
C LEU A 677 -3.20 94.59 -4.73
N ALA A 678 -3.47 95.88 -4.90
CA ALA A 678 -4.79 96.38 -5.31
C ALA A 678 -5.28 95.83 -6.66
N ASP A 679 -4.36 95.41 -7.54
CA ASP A 679 -4.65 94.78 -8.83
C ASP A 679 -4.84 93.25 -8.75
N GLY A 680 -4.76 92.67 -7.55
CA GLY A 680 -4.89 91.23 -7.28
C GLY A 680 -3.60 90.43 -7.42
N LYS A 681 -2.48 91.05 -7.81
CA LYS A 681 -1.19 90.35 -7.90
C LYS A 681 -0.66 89.99 -6.51
N ARG A 682 -0.12 88.78 -6.35
CA ARG A 682 0.55 88.33 -5.12
C ARG A 682 2.07 88.41 -5.23
N LEU A 683 2.72 88.90 -4.17
CA LEU A 683 4.17 89.01 -4.06
C LEU A 683 4.64 88.52 -2.69
N PRO A 684 5.73 87.75 -2.60
CA PRO A 684 6.32 87.42 -1.31
C PRO A 684 6.89 88.69 -0.64
N ALA A 685 6.89 88.75 0.69
CA ALA A 685 7.33 89.94 1.45
C ALA A 685 8.74 90.43 1.03
N ARG A 686 9.67 89.51 0.75
CA ARG A 686 11.03 89.79 0.25
C ARG A 686 11.10 90.58 -1.07
N ALA A 687 10.03 90.59 -1.86
CA ALA A 687 9.97 91.30 -3.14
C ALA A 687 9.48 92.76 -2.99
N LEU A 688 9.19 93.22 -1.77
CA LEU A 688 8.74 94.58 -1.48
C LEU A 688 9.87 95.60 -1.50
N SER A 689 9.53 96.86 -1.74
CA SER A 689 10.48 97.96 -1.51
C SER A 689 10.83 98.04 -0.03
N GLY A 690 12.04 98.49 0.32
CA GLY A 690 12.47 98.56 1.72
C GLY A 690 11.47 99.26 2.63
N GLY A 691 10.91 100.41 2.21
CA GLY A 691 9.90 101.10 3.01
C GLY A 691 8.55 100.37 3.10
N ALA A 692 8.13 99.58 2.11
CA ALA A 692 6.92 98.76 2.20
C ALA A 692 7.15 97.50 3.06
N PHE A 693 8.34 96.90 2.99
CA PHE A 693 8.76 95.81 3.86
C PHE A 693 8.73 96.25 5.34
N ASP A 694 9.36 97.39 5.67
CA ASP A 694 9.41 97.91 7.04
C ASP A 694 7.97 98.12 7.61
N GLN A 695 7.07 98.66 6.78
CA GLN A 695 5.68 98.92 7.13
C GLN A 695 4.86 97.64 7.33
N LEU A 696 5.11 96.60 6.52
CA LEU A 696 4.46 95.31 6.65
C LEU A 696 4.78 94.69 8.00
N TYR A 697 6.05 94.62 8.37
CA TYR A 697 6.45 94.00 9.63
C TYR A 697 6.01 94.80 10.85
N VAL A 698 5.93 96.13 10.77
CA VAL A 698 5.31 96.93 11.84
C VAL A 698 3.83 96.58 12.01
N ALA A 699 3.09 96.41 10.91
CA ALA A 699 1.69 95.99 10.96
C ALA A 699 1.52 94.56 11.52
N ILE A 700 2.40 93.62 11.13
CA ILE A 700 2.42 92.24 11.66
C ILE A 700 2.67 92.27 13.18
N ARG A 701 3.74 92.93 13.62
CA ARG A 701 4.13 93.02 15.04
C ARG A 701 3.04 93.65 15.89
N ALA A 702 2.47 94.77 15.43
CA ALA A 702 1.36 95.39 16.14
C ALA A 702 0.15 94.45 16.25
N SER A 703 -0.09 93.60 15.24
CA SER A 703 -1.29 92.77 15.19
C SER A 703 -1.13 91.56 16.09
N ILE A 704 0.07 90.99 16.12
CA ILE A 704 0.47 89.97 17.08
C ILE A 704 0.34 90.54 18.49
N ALA A 705 0.79 91.76 18.75
CA ALA A 705 0.66 92.40 20.05
C ALA A 705 -0.82 92.54 20.49
N GLU A 706 -1.72 92.98 19.60
CA GLU A 706 -3.15 93.06 19.88
C GLU A 706 -3.77 91.71 20.22
N ARG A 707 -3.30 90.62 19.60
CA ARG A 707 -3.75 89.25 19.89
C ARG A 707 -3.15 88.68 21.17
N MET A 708 -1.87 88.93 21.43
CA MET A 708 -1.18 88.42 22.62
C MET A 708 -1.65 89.12 23.91
N LEU A 709 -2.04 90.39 23.82
CA LEU A 709 -2.47 91.20 24.96
C LEU A 709 -3.84 91.87 24.67
N PRO A 710 -4.94 91.10 24.60
CA PRO A 710 -6.26 91.65 24.30
C PRO A 710 -6.77 92.55 25.44
N ASP A 711 -6.62 92.12 26.70
CA ASP A 711 -7.17 92.80 27.88
C ASP A 711 -6.13 93.62 28.67
N THR A 712 -4.84 93.31 28.48
CA THR A 712 -3.73 93.89 29.22
C THR A 712 -2.73 94.52 28.28
N LYS A 713 -3.19 95.54 27.54
CA LYS A 713 -2.39 96.32 26.57
C LYS A 713 -1.04 96.69 27.16
N GLY A 714 0.01 96.61 26.35
CA GLY A 714 1.39 96.84 26.77
C GLY A 714 1.95 98.17 26.27
N PHE A 715 3.26 98.18 26.05
CA PHE A 715 3.99 99.31 25.51
C PHE A 715 4.89 98.86 24.36
N PHE A 716 5.01 99.71 23.34
CA PHE A 716 5.97 99.57 22.25
C PHE A 716 7.16 100.50 22.48
N ILE A 717 8.36 100.00 22.22
CA ILE A 717 9.58 100.80 22.12
C ILE A 717 9.98 100.82 20.66
N LEU A 718 10.05 102.01 20.06
CA LEU A 718 10.38 102.18 18.66
C LEU A 718 11.70 102.95 18.53
N ASP A 719 12.71 102.33 17.93
CA ASP A 719 14.04 102.89 17.68
C ASP A 719 14.17 103.22 16.19
N ASP A 720 13.82 104.46 15.82
CA ASP A 720 13.83 104.94 14.44
C ASP A 720 13.18 103.96 13.42
N PRO A 721 11.99 103.38 13.68
CA PRO A 721 11.43 102.27 12.89
C PRO A 721 11.09 102.63 11.42
N PHE A 722 11.08 103.92 11.07
CA PHE A 722 10.52 104.44 9.83
C PHE A 722 11.53 105.25 9.01
N LEU A 723 12.82 104.87 9.03
CA LEU A 723 13.88 105.60 8.30
C LEU A 723 13.58 105.78 6.80
N LYS A 724 12.95 104.78 6.16
CA LYS A 724 12.65 104.74 4.72
C LYS A 724 11.27 105.29 4.33
N ALA A 725 10.50 105.83 5.29
CA ALA A 725 9.16 106.35 5.01
C ALA A 725 9.22 107.77 4.44
N ASP A 726 8.46 108.02 3.36
CA ASP A 726 8.20 109.37 2.86
C ASP A 726 7.23 110.14 3.79
N ARG A 727 7.01 111.43 3.51
CA ARG A 727 6.17 112.30 4.35
C ARG A 727 4.73 111.82 4.48
N GLU A 728 4.13 111.28 3.43
CA GLU A 728 2.74 110.81 3.45
C GLU A 728 2.63 109.53 4.29
N ARG A 729 3.54 108.58 4.05
CA ARG A 729 3.67 107.35 4.83
C ARG A 729 3.94 107.63 6.30
N MET A 730 4.81 108.60 6.62
CA MET A 730 5.11 109.01 7.99
C MET A 730 3.84 109.48 8.70
N ARG A 731 3.01 110.30 8.05
CA ARG A 731 1.71 110.73 8.62
C ARG A 731 0.77 109.55 8.87
N SER A 732 0.69 108.60 7.93
CA SER A 732 -0.13 107.39 8.11
C SER A 732 0.38 106.50 9.25
N LEU A 733 1.70 106.38 9.40
CA LEU A 733 2.34 105.65 10.49
C LEU A 733 2.09 106.33 11.83
N MET A 734 2.23 107.65 11.93
CA MET A 734 1.88 108.40 13.14
C MET A 734 0.39 108.27 13.48
N LYS A 735 -0.49 108.24 12.47
CA LYS A 735 -1.92 107.95 12.67
C LYS A 735 -2.15 106.53 13.21
N MET A 736 -1.45 105.51 12.69
CA MET A 736 -1.50 104.15 13.22
C MET A 736 -1.04 104.09 14.68
N LEU A 737 0.07 104.73 15.02
CA LEU A 737 0.56 104.78 16.41
C LEU A 737 -0.44 105.48 17.35
N ARG A 738 -1.06 106.59 16.92
CA ARG A 738 -2.14 107.24 17.68
C ARG A 738 -3.35 106.32 17.86
N ASN A 739 -3.71 105.53 16.84
CA ASN A 739 -4.78 104.55 16.97
C ASN A 739 -4.43 103.45 18.00
N LEU A 740 -3.18 102.99 18.04
CA LEU A 740 -2.71 102.05 19.07
C LEU A 740 -2.82 102.70 20.46
N VAL A 741 -2.38 103.94 20.62
CA VAL A 741 -2.48 104.67 21.89
C VAL A 741 -3.95 104.85 22.32
N GLY A 742 -4.84 105.20 21.39
CA GLY A 742 -6.27 105.29 21.64
C GLY A 742 -6.94 103.96 22.03
N ARG A 743 -6.32 102.82 21.66
CA ARG A 743 -6.72 101.48 22.09
C ARG A 743 -6.11 101.06 23.43
N GLY A 744 -5.36 101.95 24.08
CA GLY A 744 -4.73 101.71 25.38
C GLY A 744 -3.33 101.14 25.30
N TRP A 745 -2.64 101.21 24.16
CA TRP A 745 -1.19 100.92 24.09
C TRP A 745 -0.38 102.13 24.54
N GLN A 746 0.82 101.92 25.07
CA GLN A 746 1.82 103.00 25.18
C GLN A 746 2.83 102.91 24.04
N VAL A 747 3.28 104.06 23.56
CA VAL A 747 4.27 104.20 22.48
C VAL A 747 5.41 105.06 23.00
N ILE A 748 6.62 104.48 23.06
CA ILE A 748 7.87 105.15 23.38
C ILE A 748 8.68 105.21 22.09
N TYR A 749 8.67 106.37 21.44
CA TYR A 749 9.29 106.56 20.14
C TYR A 749 10.62 107.31 20.29
N VAL A 750 11.72 106.67 19.96
CA VAL A 750 13.07 107.22 20.05
C VAL A 750 13.58 107.54 18.65
N THR A 751 13.99 108.79 18.40
CA THR A 751 14.34 109.22 17.05
C THR A 751 15.34 110.35 16.95
N ALA A 752 16.06 110.38 15.83
CA ALA A 752 16.91 111.50 15.43
C ALA A 752 16.28 112.40 14.35
N LYS A 753 15.07 112.08 13.89
CA LYS A 753 14.45 112.71 12.74
C LYS A 753 13.50 113.83 13.15
N ASP A 754 13.80 115.04 12.71
CA ASP A 754 12.92 116.19 12.87
C ASP A 754 11.55 115.95 12.20
N GLU A 755 11.49 115.17 11.12
CA GLU A 755 10.23 114.88 10.40
C GLU A 755 9.18 114.18 11.27
N VAL A 756 9.62 113.43 12.29
CA VAL A 756 8.71 112.78 13.24
C VAL A 756 8.11 113.82 14.19
N VAL A 757 8.93 114.75 14.69
CA VAL A 757 8.49 115.86 15.54
C VAL A 757 7.56 116.78 14.76
N GLU A 758 7.91 117.12 13.50
CA GLU A 758 7.05 117.88 12.59
C GLU A 758 5.70 117.21 12.34
N ALA A 759 5.68 115.88 12.12
CA ALA A 759 4.46 115.13 11.90
C ALA A 759 3.54 115.08 13.14
N LEU A 760 4.11 115.21 14.35
CA LEU A 760 3.42 115.19 15.63
C LEU A 760 3.27 116.58 16.26
N GLN A 761 3.64 117.66 15.57
CA GLN A 761 3.71 119.02 16.14
C GLN A 761 2.40 119.46 16.81
N ALA A 762 1.25 119.14 16.20
CA ALA A 762 -0.07 119.45 16.76
C ALA A 762 -0.39 118.60 18.00
N ASP A 763 0.03 117.33 18.02
CA ASP A 763 -0.18 116.42 19.14
C ASP A 763 0.75 116.81 20.31
N ILE A 764 1.96 117.30 20.03
CA ILE A 764 2.91 117.84 21.03
C ILE A 764 2.37 119.14 21.63
N ALA A 765 1.89 120.07 20.80
CA ALA A 765 1.35 121.36 21.25
C ALA A 765 0.08 121.21 22.11
N SER A 766 -0.72 120.17 21.87
CA SER A 766 -1.92 119.85 22.65
C SER A 766 -1.62 119.01 23.91
N GLY A 767 -0.37 118.58 24.11
CA GLY A 767 0.03 117.70 25.21
C GLY A 767 -0.40 116.23 25.06
N ALA A 768 -0.96 115.85 23.90
CA ALA A 768 -1.30 114.46 23.60
C ALA A 768 -0.04 113.59 23.38
N VAL A 769 1.07 114.20 22.96
CA VAL A 769 2.39 113.59 22.85
C VAL A 769 3.36 114.30 23.78
N HIS A 770 4.04 113.55 24.64
CA HIS A 770 5.09 114.08 25.50
C HIS A 770 6.43 114.05 24.76
N LEU A 771 7.02 115.22 24.50
CA LEU A 771 8.33 115.36 23.87
C LEU A 771 9.42 115.49 24.93
N ILE A 772 10.43 114.61 24.87
CA ILE A 772 11.64 114.67 25.69
C ILE A 772 12.81 115.01 24.75
N GLU A 773 13.40 116.19 24.91
CA GLU A 773 14.55 116.63 24.11
C GLU A 773 15.88 116.33 24.79
N LEU A 774 16.74 115.58 24.09
CA LEU A 774 18.09 115.25 24.56
C LEU A 774 19.06 116.39 24.17
N GLU A 775 18.94 117.55 24.82
CA GLU A 775 19.68 118.78 24.46
C GLU A 775 21.18 118.76 24.83
N ARG A 776 21.66 117.82 25.65
CA ARG A 776 23.07 117.75 26.10
C ARG A 776 23.73 116.41 25.77
N SER A 777 25.03 116.44 25.45
CA SER A 777 25.86 115.27 25.17
C SER A 777 25.73 114.19 26.25
N LEU A 778 25.08 113.07 25.92
CA LEU A 778 25.06 111.83 26.71
C LEU A 778 26.41 111.09 26.69
N PHE A 779 27.51 111.82 26.57
CA PHE A 779 28.88 111.36 26.79
C PHE A 779 29.52 112.27 27.82
N ALA A 780 29.82 111.74 29.00
CA ALA A 780 30.74 112.37 29.92
C ALA A 780 32.08 112.65 29.21
N ARG A 781 32.65 113.85 29.38
CA ARG A 781 33.95 114.20 28.79
C ARG A 781 35.01 113.22 29.29
N GLY A 782 35.57 112.42 28.38
CA GLY A 782 36.87 111.74 28.54
C GLY A 782 36.82 110.22 28.70
N VAL A 783 36.82 109.49 27.58
CA VAL A 783 37.40 108.14 27.49
C VAL A 783 38.17 108.06 26.16
N PRO A 784 39.45 107.59 26.11
CA PRO A 784 40.22 107.52 24.87
C PRO A 784 39.64 106.48 23.90
N ARG A 785 39.67 106.78 22.60
CA ARG A 785 39.40 105.79 21.54
C ARG A 785 40.40 104.63 21.66
N ALA A 786 39.93 103.47 22.10
CA ALA A 786 40.66 102.22 21.92
C ALA A 786 40.55 101.82 20.43
N THR A 787 41.61 102.05 19.68
CA THR A 787 41.81 101.46 18.36
C THR A 787 42.09 99.98 18.51
N THR A 788 41.07 99.14 18.37
CA THR A 788 41.26 97.71 18.08
C THR A 788 41.35 97.50 16.58
N ARG A 789 42.59 97.53 16.07
CA ARG A 789 42.99 96.77 14.87
C ARG A 789 43.13 95.31 15.28
N ILE A 790 42.33 94.41 14.72
CA ILE A 790 42.68 92.99 14.53
C ILE A 790 41.86 92.48 13.31
N PRO A 791 42.28 91.45 12.56
CA PRO A 791 43.18 91.51 11.40
C PRO A 791 42.58 90.83 10.15
N ASP A 792 43.29 90.94 9.02
CA ASP A 792 42.94 90.26 7.76
C ASP A 792 42.72 88.75 7.95
N ALA A 793 41.57 88.26 7.50
CA ALA A 793 41.31 86.84 7.32
C ALA A 793 41.90 86.37 5.97
N PRO A 794 42.60 85.22 5.91
CA PRO A 794 43.18 84.73 4.67
C PRO A 794 42.09 84.16 3.76
N ARG A 795 42.15 84.55 2.48
CA ARG A 795 41.42 83.90 1.39
C ARG A 795 41.89 82.45 1.25
N LEU A 796 40.97 81.50 1.31
CA LEU A 796 41.11 80.17 0.71
C LEU A 796 39.82 79.80 -0.02
N LEU A 797 40.04 79.11 -1.14
CA LEU A 797 39.14 78.68 -2.22
C LEU A 797 37.82 78.03 -1.77
#